data_AF-A0A090ZMZ5-F1
#
_entry.id   AF-A0A090ZMZ5-F1
#
_cell.length_a   1.000
_cell.length_b   1.000
_cell.length_c   1.000
_cell.angle_alpha   90.00
_cell.angle_beta   90.00
_cell.angle_gamma   90.00
#
_symmetry.space_group_name_H-M   'P 1'
#
loop_
_entity.id
_entity.type
_entity.pdbx_description
1 polymer ?
#
loop_
_entity_poly.entity_id
_entity_poly.type
_entity_poly.pdbx_seq_one_letter_code
_entity_poly.pdbx_strand_id
1 'polypeptide(L)'
;MMRRRWSKKLLGLILAGALGITGVPGLAAEAAEPANAAEQEYITAEAAAGNEAVTEPTTSMTTEKGESAAAGISVAEAIAKGNSGESVTVTGYIVGHAAGSQTADFEAPFGNDYNFLIADTAGERDKAKLVDVQIPSGPRAEFGLQSNPDIIGKQVSVSGMLAAYNNFPGLKSVTALEFAAAQPGEPGEPEKPGEPGENPGEPENPGGNPGENPGENPGENPGDPGQPPGDPGQIPELPDGTGKKVLFDNTHAQTAGAADWVIDGAFSDFADGLRGAGFTVEALERPIPYTFGETAITYDALRDYDVFVIPEANVPFKAAEQEALVEYVEDGGAVFFISDHYNADRNKNRWDASEVFNGFRRGAYENPAKGMSAEEAASPAMQGVTSSDWLADNFGVRFRYNALGDVNANDVVSPSQSFGITKGVGAVAMHAGSTLAVLNPQQAKGLVYVPEGVPAWGNAVDEGVYNGGGRDEGAYAAVSKLGLGKAAFIGDSSPVEDATPKYVREENGQKKTTYDGFKEVDDGLFLVQIVKWLANDESYTSFAEVPGLELDEPTQLKPSEEPAATTEPQPEPWAQPAPGYKWYDPATFKPGSYGSAQAPAAEPKYAFVHQAQLPSAQEFQIRLTADGLTPGQTVSDLKVGIYLAGGEQIARFKNADGTWSDYNYSPAFSLTGDARGHAAKDLAVQLKPGVTAASANLRLKQGSGNALTKTVAIADVAAEPLPGDHPQVPELATIAAARSAADGTVVTVEGVITSEPGLFGGQGFYLQDDTAGVYVFQTASGYHAGDLIRISATRTLYNGEVELENPLTIEKKGTAPLPQPIEQEAVTDGNQGQFITLTDVAVQDMAAASPAGSFEFNAVKGGGAATRVRFDGRTGVDMAAFSALFPAGSKVDITGVASVFRGTYQLKPLSLDHVVLSGAEEDTLAPVTQANASGAAGQELYNPEDVTVYLSAQDEGGSGLERTEYRINGGEWLAYASPILLTEDGKYVIEYRSWDRAGNSETAKTLYINIDHGSPVIHFSGERQFLQIETELPIQVDVEDAVSGVKNTVYQLDGRQIASLHEITPLSLAAGKHKLVVSATDAAGLHSAGQFDFTVTIDIAHLDELVDAGEAAGYVKKGIAQSLDAKISSLQKAKTDRERKRKINVLKQTINAQGGKGINSSFAKLMLGDLEYIVKQAG
;
A
#
# COMPACT_ATOMS: atom_id res chain seq x y z
N MET A 1 3.29 -26.76 58.73
CA MET A 1 3.15 -28.23 58.57
C MET A 1 3.16 -28.50 57.07
N MET A 2 4.27 -29.02 56.55
CA MET A 2 4.34 -30.35 55.90
C MET A 2 3.66 -30.43 54.52
N ARG A 3 4.23 -31.01 53.46
CA ARG A 3 5.58 -31.46 53.09
C ARG A 3 5.38 -32.18 51.74
N ARG A 4 6.27 -31.90 50.78
CA ARG A 4 6.95 -32.84 49.84
C ARG A 4 6.10 -33.71 48.88
N ARG A 5 6.44 -34.05 47.62
CA ARG A 5 7.65 -34.04 46.74
C ARG A 5 7.80 -35.46 46.16
N TRP A 6 7.90 -35.64 44.83
CA TRP A 6 8.53 -36.80 44.14
C TRP A 6 9.17 -36.26 42.83
N SER A 7 10.51 -36.03 42.72
CA SER A 7 11.68 -36.91 42.39
C SER A 7 11.84 -37.19 40.88
N LYS A 8 12.85 -36.69 40.14
CA LYS A 8 14.33 -36.97 40.07
C LYS A 8 14.77 -38.41 39.75
N LYS A 9 15.63 -38.56 38.72
CA LYS A 9 16.84 -39.44 38.63
C LYS A 9 17.91 -38.70 37.78
N LEU A 10 19.13 -38.36 38.23
CA LEU A 10 20.36 -39.12 38.61
C LEU A 10 21.04 -39.79 37.38
N LEU A 11 22.31 -39.53 37.04
CA LEU A 11 23.53 -39.99 37.75
C LEU A 11 24.82 -39.28 37.24
N GLY A 12 25.88 -39.25 38.07
CA GLY A 12 27.27 -39.03 37.64
C GLY A 12 28.23 -39.88 38.48
N LEU A 13 29.43 -40.19 37.97
CA LEU A 13 30.63 -40.61 38.74
C LEU A 13 31.92 -40.75 37.88
N ILE A 14 32.91 -39.90 38.22
CA ILE A 14 34.39 -40.03 38.37
C ILE A 14 35.18 -41.17 37.68
N LEU A 15 36.30 -40.81 37.02
CA LEU A 15 37.61 -41.47 37.21
C LEU A 15 38.81 -40.53 36.89
N ALA A 16 39.82 -40.52 37.78
CA ALA A 16 41.13 -39.90 37.59
C ALA A 16 42.18 -40.96 37.23
N GLY A 17 43.21 -40.57 36.47
CA GLY A 17 44.42 -41.37 36.24
C GLY A 17 45.59 -40.50 35.80
N ALA A 18 46.64 -40.47 36.61
CA ALA A 18 47.92 -39.81 36.34
C ALA A 18 49.03 -40.87 36.25
N LEU A 19 49.98 -40.73 35.32
CA LEU A 19 51.39 -41.17 35.42
C LEU A 19 52.16 -40.69 34.19
N GLY A 20 53.28 -40.00 34.41
CA GLY A 20 54.13 -39.40 33.37
C GLY A 20 55.28 -40.29 32.88
N ILE A 21 56.22 -39.70 32.10
CA ILE A 21 57.68 -39.91 32.08
C ILE A 21 58.32 -39.04 30.96
N THR A 22 59.25 -38.19 31.38
CA THR A 22 60.49 -37.60 30.81
C THR A 22 60.88 -37.74 29.31
N GLY A 23 61.54 -36.70 28.76
CA GLY A 23 62.61 -36.84 27.76
C GLY A 23 62.87 -35.63 26.86
N VAL A 24 64.02 -34.95 27.04
CA VAL A 24 64.55 -33.79 26.27
C VAL A 24 65.49 -34.30 25.12
N PRO A 25 66.31 -33.47 24.42
CA PRO A 25 66.19 -32.86 23.08
C PRO A 25 67.20 -33.37 22.01
N GLY A 26 67.22 -32.75 20.83
CA GLY A 26 68.34 -32.73 19.86
C GLY A 26 67.85 -32.89 18.42
N LEU A 27 68.39 -32.31 17.34
CA LEU A 27 69.63 -31.59 17.01
C LEU A 27 69.32 -30.95 15.62
N ALA A 28 69.56 -29.65 15.42
CA ALA A 28 70.77 -29.03 14.85
C ALA A 28 71.00 -29.25 13.34
N ALA A 29 71.13 -28.09 12.65
CA ALA A 29 71.93 -27.79 11.44
C ALA A 29 71.57 -28.55 10.14
N GLU A 30 71.74 -28.02 8.93
CA GLU A 30 72.84 -27.20 8.45
C GLU A 30 72.51 -26.60 7.06
N ALA A 31 73.31 -25.58 6.72
CA ALA A 31 73.37 -24.77 5.52
C ALA A 31 73.37 -25.51 4.16
N ALA A 32 72.95 -24.80 3.10
CA ALA A 32 73.86 -24.40 2.00
C ALA A 32 73.07 -23.82 0.79
N GLU A 33 73.26 -22.53 0.52
CA GLU A 33 73.39 -21.98 -0.85
C GLU A 33 74.59 -22.65 -1.57
N PRO A 34 74.74 -22.68 -2.92
CA PRO A 34 74.66 -21.46 -3.77
C PRO A 34 74.35 -21.66 -5.28
N ALA A 35 74.43 -20.51 -5.99
CA ALA A 35 74.92 -20.29 -7.37
C ALA A 35 74.06 -20.82 -8.54
N ASN A 36 73.46 -19.98 -9.41
CA ASN A 36 73.99 -18.98 -10.34
C ASN A 36 74.56 -19.58 -11.67
N ALA A 37 74.45 -18.78 -12.73
CA ALA A 37 74.85 -18.98 -14.14
C ALA A 37 73.78 -19.66 -15.03
N ALA A 38 73.14 -18.96 -15.97
CA ALA A 38 73.65 -18.51 -17.28
C ALA A 38 72.83 -19.27 -18.36
N GLU A 39 72.48 -18.76 -19.55
CA GLU A 39 73.24 -17.92 -20.46
C GLU A 39 72.36 -17.52 -21.68
N GLN A 40 72.70 -16.36 -22.27
CA GLN A 40 72.69 -15.95 -23.70
C GLN A 40 71.38 -15.95 -24.51
N GLU A 41 70.90 -14.78 -24.96
CA GLU A 41 71.41 -13.89 -26.05
C GLU A 41 71.14 -14.38 -27.48
N TYR A 42 70.48 -13.53 -28.28
CA TYR A 42 70.90 -12.99 -29.59
C TYR A 42 69.89 -11.84 -29.91
N ILE A 43 70.24 -10.53 -29.91
CA ILE A 43 70.95 -9.73 -30.96
C ILE A 43 70.06 -9.63 -32.24
N THR A 44 69.66 -8.50 -32.85
CA THR A 44 70.19 -7.11 -33.01
C THR A 44 69.11 -6.25 -33.72
N ALA A 45 68.92 -4.96 -33.37
CA ALA A 45 69.43 -3.71 -33.99
C ALA A 45 68.71 -3.30 -35.30
N GLU A 46 68.48 -2.04 -35.69
CA GLU A 46 68.93 -0.68 -35.30
C GLU A 46 68.03 0.32 -36.08
N ALA A 47 67.59 1.46 -35.50
CA ALA A 47 68.04 2.85 -35.78
C ALA A 47 67.88 3.37 -37.24
N ALA A 48 67.60 4.63 -37.59
CA ALA A 48 67.20 5.89 -36.95
C ALA A 48 67.06 6.97 -38.06
N ALA A 49 66.60 8.18 -37.67
CA ALA A 49 66.78 9.52 -38.29
C ALA A 49 65.78 9.99 -39.38
N GLY A 50 65.30 11.25 -39.37
CA GLY A 50 65.66 12.37 -38.49
C GLY A 50 64.93 13.70 -38.69
N ASN A 51 65.30 14.64 -37.79
CA ASN A 51 65.35 16.12 -37.79
C ASN A 51 64.22 16.97 -38.41
N GLU A 52 63.55 17.88 -37.69
CA GLU A 52 63.95 19.05 -36.86
C GLU A 52 63.92 20.39 -37.62
N ALA A 53 63.36 21.41 -36.92
CA ALA A 53 63.67 22.86 -36.91
C ALA A 53 62.53 23.80 -37.37
N VAL A 54 62.21 24.99 -36.82
CA VAL A 54 62.60 25.80 -35.62
C VAL A 54 61.79 27.15 -35.66
N THR A 55 61.58 27.79 -34.49
CA THR A 55 61.29 29.23 -34.13
C THR A 55 59.95 29.97 -34.37
N GLU A 56 59.30 30.37 -33.25
CA GLU A 56 59.12 31.76 -32.68
C GLU A 56 58.36 32.91 -33.45
N PRO A 57 57.90 34.03 -32.82
CA PRO A 57 56.48 34.32 -32.54
C PRO A 57 55.92 35.66 -33.14
N THR A 58 54.68 36.02 -32.74
CA THR A 58 53.98 37.35 -32.70
C THR A 58 52.74 37.62 -33.61
N THR A 59 51.58 37.75 -32.93
CA THR A 59 50.32 38.53 -33.11
C THR A 59 49.93 39.23 -34.43
N SER A 60 48.67 39.01 -34.91
CA SER A 60 47.60 40.05 -35.05
C SER A 60 46.29 39.54 -35.73
N MET A 61 45.14 39.94 -35.16
CA MET A 61 43.85 40.37 -35.80
C MET A 61 43.10 39.53 -36.86
N THR A 62 41.90 39.09 -36.47
CA THR A 62 40.56 39.11 -37.14
C THR A 62 40.29 38.51 -38.54
N THR A 63 39.15 37.79 -38.56
CA THR A 63 38.15 37.51 -39.62
C THR A 63 38.55 36.67 -40.83
N GLU A 64 37.95 35.48 -40.97
CA GLU A 64 36.82 35.27 -41.88
C GLU A 64 36.11 33.92 -41.63
N LYS A 65 34.85 33.89 -42.08
CA LYS A 65 33.79 32.93 -41.83
C LYS A 65 33.72 31.92 -42.97
N GLY A 66 33.50 30.64 -42.65
CA GLY A 66 32.81 29.70 -43.55
C GLY A 66 33.45 28.31 -43.68
N GLU A 67 32.82 27.30 -43.07
CA GLU A 67 32.35 26.10 -43.77
C GLU A 67 31.40 25.26 -42.89
N SER A 68 30.13 25.20 -43.33
CA SER A 68 29.10 24.15 -43.25
C SER A 68 29.05 23.15 -42.06
N ALA A 69 28.00 23.26 -41.24
CA ALA A 69 27.52 22.18 -40.35
C ALA A 69 26.84 21.07 -41.19
N ALA A 70 27.14 19.80 -40.91
CA ALA A 70 26.47 18.66 -41.54
C ALA A 70 25.02 18.54 -41.03
N ALA A 71 24.07 18.24 -41.92
CA ALA A 71 22.67 18.01 -41.58
C ALA A 71 22.53 16.76 -40.68
N GLY A 72 21.80 16.86 -39.57
CA GLY A 72 21.51 15.74 -38.67
C GLY A 72 20.57 14.70 -39.30
N ILE A 73 20.61 13.47 -38.80
CA ILE A 73 19.75 12.34 -39.21
C ILE A 73 18.63 12.07 -38.19
N SER A 74 17.57 11.37 -38.60
CA SER A 74 16.47 10.95 -37.71
C SER A 74 16.83 9.74 -36.84
N VAL A 75 15.98 9.42 -35.85
CA VAL A 75 16.17 8.22 -35.01
C VAL A 75 16.04 6.94 -35.84
N ALA A 76 15.02 6.83 -36.71
CA ALA A 76 14.89 5.69 -37.62
C ALA A 76 16.10 5.52 -38.56
N GLU A 77 16.68 6.62 -39.05
CA GLU A 77 17.89 6.57 -39.88
C GLU A 77 19.12 6.10 -39.09
N ALA A 78 19.25 6.53 -37.83
CA ALA A 78 20.30 6.05 -36.93
C ALA A 78 20.16 4.54 -36.64
N ILE A 79 18.94 4.04 -36.43
CA ILE A 79 18.66 2.62 -36.24
C ILE A 79 18.98 1.83 -37.52
N ALA A 80 18.61 2.33 -38.69
CA ALA A 80 18.88 1.69 -39.97
C ALA A 80 20.40 1.59 -40.28
N LYS A 81 21.19 2.56 -39.81
CA LYS A 81 22.65 2.52 -39.88
C LYS A 81 23.28 1.53 -38.89
N GLY A 82 22.53 1.12 -37.86
CA GLY A 82 22.98 0.18 -36.83
C GLY A 82 24.17 0.71 -36.02
N ASN A 83 24.79 -0.18 -35.25
CA ASN A 83 25.95 0.14 -34.40
C ASN A 83 27.25 0.20 -35.22
N SER A 84 27.26 1.02 -36.27
CA SER A 84 28.30 1.10 -37.29
C SER A 84 29.63 1.68 -36.81
N GLY A 85 29.65 2.33 -35.63
CA GLY A 85 30.79 3.12 -35.16
C GLY A 85 30.94 4.47 -35.85
N GLU A 86 30.01 4.86 -36.73
CA GLU A 86 30.00 6.17 -37.39
C GLU A 86 29.67 7.27 -36.37
N SER A 87 30.36 8.41 -36.45
CA SER A 87 30.01 9.62 -35.68
C SER A 87 28.95 10.41 -36.44
N VAL A 88 27.78 10.58 -35.84
CA VAL A 88 26.61 11.22 -36.44
C VAL A 88 25.97 12.21 -35.47
N THR A 89 25.11 13.09 -35.99
CA THR A 89 24.21 13.91 -35.19
C THR A 89 22.78 13.40 -35.38
N VAL A 90 22.13 12.94 -34.32
CA VAL A 90 20.75 12.42 -34.33
C VAL A 90 19.82 13.40 -33.63
N THR A 91 18.66 13.67 -34.23
CA THR A 91 17.63 14.51 -33.61
C THR A 91 16.39 13.67 -33.31
N GLY A 92 15.88 13.73 -32.09
CA GLY A 92 14.72 12.96 -31.64
C GLY A 92 14.10 13.53 -30.36
N TYR A 93 12.94 13.00 -29.96
CA TYR A 93 12.27 13.34 -28.71
C TYR A 93 12.74 12.43 -27.60
N ILE A 94 13.02 12.99 -26.42
CA ILE A 94 13.32 12.21 -25.22
C ILE A 94 12.03 11.51 -24.79
N VAL A 95 12.01 10.17 -24.74
CA VAL A 95 10.79 9.39 -24.46
C VAL A 95 10.86 8.55 -23.19
N GLY A 96 12.05 8.24 -22.67
CA GLY A 96 12.20 7.42 -21.47
C GLY A 96 13.65 7.20 -21.04
N HIS A 97 13.88 6.34 -20.05
CA HIS A 97 15.18 5.94 -19.51
C HIS A 97 15.39 4.44 -19.72
N ALA A 98 16.60 4.02 -20.08
CA ALA A 98 16.97 2.61 -20.10
C ALA A 98 17.40 2.14 -18.70
N ALA A 99 16.52 1.40 -18.02
CA ALA A 99 16.77 0.83 -16.68
C ALA A 99 17.59 -0.47 -16.69
N GLY A 100 17.83 -1.04 -17.87
CA GLY A 100 18.61 -2.27 -18.05
C GLY A 100 18.68 -2.69 -19.52
N SER A 101 19.23 -3.87 -19.78
CA SER A 101 19.34 -4.42 -21.15
C SER A 101 17.97 -4.53 -21.82
N GLN A 102 17.71 -3.74 -22.89
CA GLN A 102 16.42 -3.65 -23.60
C GLN A 102 15.20 -3.41 -22.69
N THR A 103 15.44 -2.77 -21.54
CA THR A 103 14.42 -2.37 -20.57
C THR A 103 14.32 -0.85 -20.62
N ALA A 104 13.10 -0.34 -20.73
CA ALA A 104 12.80 1.08 -20.88
C ALA A 104 11.70 1.45 -19.89
N ASP A 105 11.96 2.48 -19.10
CA ASP A 105 10.99 3.15 -18.23
C ASP A 105 10.61 4.45 -18.93
N PHE A 106 9.32 4.72 -19.08
CA PHE A 106 8.84 5.91 -19.81
C PHE A 106 8.31 7.00 -18.86
N GLU A 107 8.28 6.71 -17.57
CA GLU A 107 7.72 7.57 -16.52
C GLU A 107 8.64 7.56 -15.29
N ALA A 108 8.60 8.65 -14.52
CA ALA A 108 9.39 8.80 -13.29
C ALA A 108 8.83 7.93 -12.15
N PRO A 109 9.64 7.53 -11.14
CA PRO A 109 11.03 7.89 -10.91
C PRO A 109 12.02 7.10 -11.78
N PHE A 110 12.98 7.81 -12.39
CA PHE A 110 14.02 7.18 -13.21
C PHE A 110 15.25 6.78 -12.40
N GLY A 111 15.87 5.65 -12.74
CA GLY A 111 16.88 5.01 -11.89
C GLY A 111 18.24 5.73 -11.77
N ASN A 112 18.62 6.57 -12.73
CA ASN A 112 19.85 7.38 -12.70
C ASN A 112 19.91 8.43 -13.84
N ASP A 113 20.88 9.34 -13.78
CA ASP A 113 21.14 10.38 -14.80
C ASP A 113 22.12 9.95 -15.91
N TYR A 114 22.30 8.64 -16.15
CA TYR A 114 23.37 8.18 -17.04
C TYR A 114 22.95 8.06 -18.50
N ASN A 115 21.65 8.03 -18.78
CA ASN A 115 21.10 7.81 -20.11
C ASN A 115 19.68 8.39 -20.28
N PHE A 116 19.26 8.52 -21.54
CA PHE A 116 17.85 8.64 -21.93
C PHE A 116 17.64 8.01 -23.31
N LEU A 117 16.41 7.61 -23.61
CA LEU A 117 15.95 7.06 -24.87
C LEU A 117 15.36 8.16 -25.75
N ILE A 118 15.71 8.17 -27.04
CA ILE A 118 15.11 9.06 -28.04
C ILE A 118 14.32 8.29 -29.11
N ALA A 119 13.28 8.94 -29.63
CA ALA A 119 12.45 8.45 -30.73
C ALA A 119 12.12 9.56 -31.74
N ASP A 120 11.61 9.19 -32.92
CA ASP A 120 11.18 10.19 -33.92
C ASP A 120 9.89 10.93 -33.50
N THR A 121 9.08 10.38 -32.59
CA THR A 121 7.88 11.03 -32.02
C THR A 121 7.86 10.94 -30.50
N ALA A 122 7.32 11.97 -29.82
CA ALA A 122 7.32 12.08 -28.35
C ALA A 122 6.52 10.97 -27.61
N GLY A 123 5.52 10.37 -28.29
CA GLY A 123 4.69 9.30 -27.75
C GLY A 123 5.17 7.88 -28.09
N GLU A 124 6.32 7.71 -28.75
CA GLU A 124 6.80 6.39 -29.15
C GLU A 124 7.24 5.57 -27.93
N ARG A 125 6.81 4.31 -27.88
CA ARG A 125 7.09 3.36 -26.78
C ARG A 125 7.58 2.01 -27.30
N ASP A 126 7.55 1.78 -28.62
CA ASP A 126 8.10 0.58 -29.24
C ASP A 126 9.63 0.60 -29.14
N LYS A 127 10.17 -0.32 -28.33
CA LYS A 127 11.61 -0.47 -28.07
C LYS A 127 12.45 -0.67 -29.33
N ALA A 128 11.87 -1.20 -30.41
CA ALA A 128 12.57 -1.38 -31.69
C ALA A 128 12.84 -0.07 -32.43
N LYS A 129 12.21 1.03 -32.01
CA LYS A 129 12.32 2.37 -32.61
C LYS A 129 13.04 3.38 -31.73
N LEU A 130 13.69 2.92 -30.65
CA LEU A 130 14.38 3.77 -29.70
C LEU A 130 15.90 3.71 -29.90
N VAL A 131 16.56 4.85 -29.66
CA VAL A 131 18.01 4.95 -29.54
C VAL A 131 18.38 5.35 -28.12
N ASP A 132 19.26 4.60 -27.48
CA ASP A 132 19.75 4.89 -26.12
C ASP A 132 20.99 5.79 -26.16
N VAL A 133 20.91 6.94 -25.48
CA VAL A 133 21.95 7.98 -25.46
C VAL A 133 22.74 7.92 -24.16
N GLN A 134 24.04 7.66 -24.25
CA GLN A 134 24.93 7.71 -23.08
C GLN A 134 25.29 9.16 -22.72
N ILE A 135 24.82 9.63 -21.56
CA ILE A 135 25.08 11.01 -21.10
C ILE A 135 26.46 11.08 -20.41
N PRO A 136 27.41 11.89 -20.94
CA PRO A 136 28.70 12.13 -20.29
C PRO A 136 28.51 12.82 -18.94
N SER A 137 29.48 12.73 -18.02
CA SER A 137 29.32 13.24 -16.64
C SER A 137 28.97 14.73 -16.53
N GLY A 138 29.45 15.57 -17.46
CA GLY A 138 29.18 17.02 -17.47
C GLY A 138 27.69 17.37 -17.61
N PRO A 139 27.01 16.97 -18.69
CA PRO A 139 25.60 17.34 -18.94
C PRO A 139 24.55 16.57 -18.12
N ARG A 140 24.93 15.67 -17.20
CA ARG A 140 23.95 14.86 -16.42
C ARG A 140 22.99 15.69 -15.59
N ALA A 141 23.45 16.79 -15.02
CA ALA A 141 22.61 17.66 -14.21
C ALA A 141 21.49 18.35 -15.02
N GLU A 142 21.64 18.47 -16.35
CA GLU A 142 20.69 19.15 -17.23
C GLU A 142 19.84 18.17 -18.05
N PHE A 143 20.44 17.05 -18.48
CA PHE A 143 19.79 16.09 -19.39
C PHE A 143 19.49 14.72 -18.74
N GLY A 144 19.95 14.49 -17.51
CA GLY A 144 19.64 13.28 -16.77
C GLY A 144 18.19 13.25 -16.31
N LEU A 145 17.51 12.14 -16.57
CA LEU A 145 16.08 12.00 -16.28
C LEU A 145 15.76 11.79 -14.79
N GLN A 146 16.69 11.29 -13.98
CA GLN A 146 16.49 11.19 -12.53
C GLN A 146 16.43 12.59 -11.90
N SER A 147 17.31 13.49 -12.32
CA SER A 147 17.33 14.88 -11.87
C SER A 147 16.30 15.76 -12.59
N ASN A 148 15.91 15.43 -13.82
CA ASN A 148 15.05 16.26 -14.68
C ASN A 148 13.97 15.43 -15.40
N PRO A 149 12.98 14.84 -14.70
CA PRO A 149 11.94 14.02 -15.34
C PRO A 149 11.09 14.80 -16.35
N ASP A 150 10.92 16.12 -16.16
CA ASP A 150 10.08 17.00 -17.00
C ASP A 150 10.67 17.31 -18.39
N ILE A 151 11.81 16.73 -18.76
CA ILE A 151 12.37 16.84 -20.11
C ILE A 151 11.85 15.75 -21.06
N ILE A 152 11.09 14.78 -20.55
CA ILE A 152 10.31 13.84 -21.38
C ILE A 152 9.42 14.63 -22.35
N GLY A 153 9.40 14.22 -23.61
CA GLY A 153 8.69 14.88 -24.69
C GLY A 153 9.43 16.09 -25.29
N LYS A 154 10.59 16.51 -24.77
CA LYS A 154 11.41 17.56 -25.39
C LYS A 154 12.28 17.00 -26.51
N GLN A 155 12.47 17.78 -27.57
CA GLN A 155 13.33 17.41 -28.70
C GLN A 155 14.78 17.77 -28.40
N VAL A 156 15.68 16.84 -28.70
CA VAL A 156 17.12 16.95 -28.45
C VAL A 156 17.90 16.60 -29.71
N SER A 157 19.03 17.27 -29.90
CA SER A 157 20.04 16.95 -30.92
C SER A 157 21.29 16.43 -30.24
N VAL A 158 21.75 15.25 -30.65
CA VAL A 158 22.84 14.51 -30.01
C VAL A 158 23.90 14.15 -31.04
N SER A 159 25.12 14.65 -30.87
CA SER A 159 26.29 14.20 -31.65
C SER A 159 27.05 13.12 -30.88
N GLY A 160 27.19 11.94 -31.48
CA GLY A 160 27.85 10.80 -30.85
C GLY A 160 28.18 9.69 -31.84
N MET A 161 28.84 8.65 -31.35
CA MET A 161 29.22 7.47 -32.12
C MET A 161 28.13 6.39 -32.01
N LEU A 162 27.65 5.88 -33.16
CA LEU A 162 26.66 4.80 -33.21
C LEU A 162 27.24 3.49 -32.65
N ALA A 163 26.81 3.11 -31.45
CA ALA A 163 27.23 1.90 -30.77
C ALA A 163 26.19 1.46 -29.74
N ALA A 164 25.99 0.15 -29.56
CA ALA A 164 24.98 -0.36 -28.64
C ALA A 164 25.23 0.14 -27.21
N TYR A 165 24.16 0.57 -26.55
CA TYR A 165 24.14 0.93 -25.15
C TYR A 165 22.88 0.33 -24.51
N ASN A 166 23.04 -0.32 -23.35
CA ASN A 166 22.02 -1.15 -22.72
C ASN A 166 21.28 -2.11 -23.71
N ASN A 167 21.99 -2.66 -24.70
CA ASN A 167 21.45 -3.51 -25.77
C ASN A 167 20.36 -2.88 -26.68
N PHE A 168 20.13 -1.57 -26.60
CA PHE A 168 19.47 -0.78 -27.64
C PHE A 168 20.47 -0.39 -28.75
N PRO A 169 20.02 -0.05 -29.98
CA PRO A 169 20.76 0.87 -30.83
C PRO A 169 21.12 2.12 -30.01
N GLY A 170 22.36 2.59 -30.05
CA GLY A 170 22.81 3.61 -29.10
C GLY A 170 23.75 4.65 -29.66
N LEU A 171 23.89 5.76 -28.91
CA LEU A 171 24.88 6.80 -29.12
C LEU A 171 25.81 6.85 -27.91
N LYS A 172 27.07 6.50 -28.14
CA LYS A 172 28.15 6.55 -27.14
C LYS A 172 29.17 7.61 -27.52
N SER A 173 30.10 7.90 -26.61
CA SER A 173 31.12 8.93 -26.83
C SER A 173 30.50 10.26 -27.27
N VAL A 174 29.38 10.65 -26.64
CA VAL A 174 28.62 11.85 -26.98
C VAL A 174 29.51 13.08 -26.83
N THR A 175 29.63 13.86 -27.91
CA THR A 175 30.49 15.05 -28.00
C THR A 175 29.70 16.35 -27.98
N ALA A 176 28.41 16.33 -28.32
CA ALA A 176 27.49 17.45 -28.19
C ALA A 176 26.08 16.96 -27.85
N LEU A 177 25.38 17.72 -27.01
CA LEU A 177 24.04 17.41 -26.54
C LEU A 177 23.31 18.74 -26.27
N GLU A 178 22.28 19.04 -27.06
CA GLU A 178 21.58 20.33 -27.02
C GLU A 178 20.08 20.11 -27.22
N PHE A 179 19.23 20.83 -26.46
CA PHE A 179 17.81 20.90 -26.80
C PHE A 179 17.64 21.58 -28.16
N ALA A 180 16.81 21.01 -29.04
CA ALA A 180 16.56 21.62 -30.33
C ALA A 180 15.84 22.97 -30.15
N ALA A 181 16.30 24.03 -30.84
CA ALA A 181 15.69 25.35 -30.75
C ALA A 181 14.22 25.29 -31.20
N ALA A 182 13.31 25.82 -30.36
CA ALA A 182 11.91 26.02 -30.75
C ALA A 182 11.85 26.87 -32.03
N GLN A 183 11.25 26.35 -33.09
CA GLN A 183 10.96 27.19 -34.26
C GLN A 183 9.96 28.29 -33.84
N PRO A 184 10.21 29.57 -34.20
CA PRO A 184 9.22 30.62 -34.04
C PRO A 184 8.04 30.33 -34.98
N GLY A 185 6.83 30.30 -34.44
CA GLY A 185 5.62 30.21 -35.25
C GLY A 185 5.40 31.48 -36.06
N GLU A 186 5.07 31.32 -37.34
CA GLU A 186 4.40 32.29 -38.20
C GLU A 186 3.92 31.57 -39.49
N PRO A 187 2.93 32.07 -40.23
CA PRO A 187 1.52 32.31 -39.91
C PRO A 187 0.59 31.51 -40.86
N GLY A 188 -0.72 31.45 -40.58
CA GLY A 188 -1.68 30.70 -41.39
C GLY A 188 -2.00 31.25 -42.80
N GLU A 189 -2.41 30.30 -43.66
CA GLU A 189 -3.26 30.37 -44.88
C GLU A 189 -2.69 30.90 -46.22
N PRO A 190 -3.13 30.38 -47.41
CA PRO A 190 -4.55 30.14 -47.75
C PRO A 190 -4.91 28.88 -48.58
N GLU A 191 -6.18 28.47 -48.47
CA GLU A 191 -6.91 27.71 -49.51
C GLU A 191 -7.34 28.60 -50.71
N LYS A 192 -7.69 27.92 -51.83
CA LYS A 192 -8.48 28.33 -53.05
C LYS A 192 -7.70 28.73 -54.33
N PRO A 193 -8.29 28.68 -55.57
CA PRO A 193 -9.73 28.66 -55.97
C PRO A 193 -10.12 27.70 -57.16
N GLY A 194 -11.41 27.48 -57.53
CA GLY A 194 -12.66 28.11 -57.09
C GLY A 194 -13.99 27.62 -57.73
N GLU A 195 -15.08 28.15 -57.12
CA GLU A 195 -16.42 28.66 -57.58
C GLU A 195 -17.36 27.88 -58.55
N PRO A 196 -18.70 28.19 -58.62
CA PRO A 196 -19.54 29.23 -57.95
C PRO A 196 -20.85 28.68 -57.29
N GLY A 197 -21.71 29.39 -56.54
CA GLY A 197 -21.83 30.80 -56.19
C GLY A 197 -23.11 31.12 -55.38
N GLU A 198 -23.38 32.43 -55.30
CA GLU A 198 -24.58 33.19 -54.87
C GLU A 198 -24.67 33.75 -53.42
N ASN A 199 -24.46 35.08 -53.40
CA ASN A 199 -24.73 36.18 -52.45
C ASN A 199 -26.24 36.30 -52.07
N PRO A 200 -26.76 37.27 -51.26
CA PRO A 200 -26.13 38.46 -50.65
C PRO A 200 -26.61 38.91 -49.23
N GLY A 201 -25.89 39.85 -48.59
CA GLY A 201 -26.52 40.90 -47.75
C GLY A 201 -25.77 41.42 -46.51
N GLU A 202 -25.02 42.52 -46.67
CA GLU A 202 -24.68 43.57 -45.66
C GLU A 202 -25.92 44.21 -44.97
N PRO A 203 -25.85 45.15 -43.97
CA PRO A 203 -24.69 45.96 -43.48
C PRO A 203 -24.59 46.25 -41.94
N GLU A 204 -23.41 46.78 -41.56
CA GLU A 204 -23.08 47.92 -40.65
C GLU A 204 -23.76 48.12 -39.26
N ASN A 205 -22.96 48.31 -38.18
CA ASN A 205 -22.50 49.65 -37.69
C ASN A 205 -21.64 49.53 -36.40
N PRO A 206 -20.71 50.48 -36.10
CA PRO A 206 -19.64 50.37 -35.11
C PRO A 206 -19.82 51.26 -33.87
N GLY A 207 -18.94 51.09 -32.87
CA GLY A 207 -18.52 52.23 -32.04
C GLY A 207 -18.08 51.94 -30.59
N GLY A 208 -16.82 52.26 -30.30
CA GLY A 208 -16.48 53.13 -29.16
C GLY A 208 -16.01 52.48 -27.85
N ASN A 209 -14.70 52.48 -27.64
CA ASN A 209 -14.05 52.63 -26.31
C ASN A 209 -13.71 54.14 -26.12
N PRO A 210 -13.23 54.69 -24.98
CA PRO A 210 -12.95 54.11 -23.65
C PRO A 210 -13.36 55.00 -22.44
N GLY A 211 -13.21 54.49 -21.20
CA GLY A 211 -12.92 55.35 -20.05
C GLY A 211 -13.35 54.87 -18.65
N GLU A 212 -12.34 54.80 -17.77
CA GLU A 212 -12.35 55.10 -16.32
C GLU A 212 -12.57 53.95 -15.31
N ASN A 213 -11.49 53.70 -14.56
CA ASN A 213 -11.39 53.09 -13.22
C ASN A 213 -11.32 54.28 -12.22
N PRO A 214 -11.79 54.24 -10.94
CA PRO A 214 -11.19 53.38 -9.89
C PRO A 214 -12.11 52.96 -8.70
N GLY A 215 -11.71 51.92 -7.94
CA GLY A 215 -11.95 51.85 -6.48
C GLY A 215 -12.47 50.54 -5.86
N GLU A 216 -11.56 49.82 -5.20
CA GLU A 216 -11.62 49.14 -3.87
C GLU A 216 -12.79 48.19 -3.48
N ASN A 217 -12.47 46.87 -3.46
CA ASN A 217 -12.67 45.80 -2.42
C ASN A 217 -14.03 45.59 -1.69
N PRO A 218 -14.27 44.45 -1.00
CA PRO A 218 -14.04 43.01 -1.26
C PRO A 218 -15.36 42.21 -1.24
N GLY A 219 -15.37 40.95 -1.68
CA GLY A 219 -16.54 40.09 -1.46
C GLY A 219 -16.48 38.76 -2.19
N GLU A 220 -15.98 37.74 -1.50
CA GLU A 220 -16.45 36.38 -1.68
C GLU A 220 -17.98 36.39 -1.54
N ASN A 221 -18.69 35.78 -2.50
CA ASN A 221 -19.98 35.18 -2.18
C ASN A 221 -20.11 33.83 -2.91
N PRO A 222 -20.54 32.78 -2.19
CA PRO A 222 -20.69 31.41 -2.67
C PRO A 222 -22.05 31.18 -3.32
N GLY A 223 -22.15 30.08 -4.06
CA GLY A 223 -23.41 29.48 -4.51
C GLY A 223 -23.93 30.04 -5.83
N ASP A 224 -23.74 29.28 -6.91
CA ASP A 224 -24.68 29.30 -8.03
C ASP A 224 -25.78 28.26 -7.73
N PRO A 225 -27.02 28.65 -7.43
CA PRO A 225 -28.10 27.72 -7.20
C PRO A 225 -28.73 27.31 -8.54
N GLY A 226 -28.52 26.06 -8.93
CA GLY A 226 -29.44 25.29 -9.78
C GLY A 226 -29.74 25.89 -11.16
N GLN A 227 -29.10 25.33 -12.19
CA GLN A 227 -29.57 25.47 -13.56
C GLN A 227 -31.00 24.89 -13.67
N PRO A 228 -32.00 25.62 -14.22
CA PRO A 228 -33.35 25.09 -14.38
C PRO A 228 -33.34 23.93 -15.40
N PRO A 229 -34.21 22.92 -15.26
CA PRO A 229 -34.25 21.79 -16.17
C PRO A 229 -34.56 22.27 -17.59
N GLY A 230 -33.71 21.85 -18.53
CA GLY A 230 -33.82 22.14 -19.95
C GLY A 230 -35.11 21.58 -20.57
N ASP A 231 -35.46 22.13 -21.73
CA ASP A 231 -36.60 21.75 -22.57
C ASP A 231 -36.59 20.22 -22.85
N PRO A 232 -37.74 19.51 -22.92
CA PRO A 232 -37.87 18.03 -23.00
C PRO A 232 -37.25 17.31 -24.23
N GLY A 233 -36.29 17.92 -24.92
CA GLY A 233 -35.59 17.34 -26.06
C GLY A 233 -34.09 17.67 -26.15
N GLN A 234 -33.50 18.35 -25.17
CA GLN A 234 -32.05 18.54 -25.12
C GLN A 234 -31.38 17.37 -24.40
N ILE A 235 -30.33 16.80 -25.01
CA ILE A 235 -29.49 15.77 -24.38
C ILE A 235 -28.68 16.45 -23.27
N PRO A 236 -28.81 16.05 -22.00
CA PRO A 236 -27.99 16.61 -20.92
C PRO A 236 -26.50 16.37 -21.19
N GLU A 237 -25.67 17.40 -21.00
CA GLU A 237 -24.22 17.22 -21.01
C GLU A 237 -23.74 16.92 -19.59
N LEU A 238 -22.98 15.83 -19.44
CA LEU A 238 -22.42 15.42 -18.16
C LEU A 238 -21.09 16.17 -17.91
N PRO A 239 -20.94 16.85 -16.76
CA PRO A 239 -19.68 17.45 -16.37
C PRO A 239 -18.53 16.44 -16.33
N ASP A 240 -17.30 16.92 -16.42
CA ASP A 240 -16.13 16.11 -16.09
C ASP A 240 -16.00 15.94 -14.56
N GLY A 241 -15.10 15.06 -14.14
CA GLY A 241 -14.89 14.72 -12.73
C GLY A 241 -13.98 15.67 -11.97
N THR A 242 -13.62 16.83 -12.53
CA THR A 242 -12.64 17.73 -11.90
C THR A 242 -13.11 18.16 -10.52
N GLY A 243 -12.31 17.85 -9.49
CA GLY A 243 -12.62 18.18 -8.10
C GLY A 243 -13.58 17.22 -7.41
N LYS A 244 -13.97 16.13 -8.07
CA LYS A 244 -14.81 15.05 -7.53
C LYS A 244 -13.98 13.83 -7.15
N LYS A 245 -14.40 13.11 -6.12
CA LYS A 245 -13.69 11.94 -5.57
C LYS A 245 -14.52 10.66 -5.71
N VAL A 246 -13.85 9.59 -6.14
CA VAL A 246 -14.43 8.25 -6.30
C VAL A 246 -13.67 7.28 -5.40
N LEU A 247 -14.40 6.52 -4.60
CA LEU A 247 -13.86 5.49 -3.72
C LEU A 247 -14.27 4.10 -4.23
N PHE A 248 -13.32 3.18 -4.38
CA PHE A 248 -13.60 1.78 -4.74
C PHE A 248 -13.56 0.89 -3.51
N ASP A 249 -14.55 0.03 -3.31
CA ASP A 249 -14.53 -0.97 -2.26
C ASP A 249 -13.49 -2.07 -2.55
N ASN A 250 -12.63 -2.36 -1.58
CA ASN A 250 -11.73 -3.50 -1.58
C ASN A 250 -11.79 -4.27 -0.24
N THR A 251 -12.95 -4.22 0.43
CA THR A 251 -13.14 -4.73 1.80
C THR A 251 -14.10 -5.91 1.91
N HIS A 252 -14.79 -6.28 0.82
CA HIS A 252 -15.75 -7.39 0.74
C HIS A 252 -15.30 -8.48 -0.24
N ALA A 253 -14.00 -8.75 -0.26
CA ALA A 253 -13.35 -9.83 -1.02
C ALA A 253 -13.46 -9.71 -2.55
N GLN A 254 -13.29 -8.49 -3.07
CA GLN A 254 -13.07 -8.16 -4.48
C GLN A 254 -11.91 -8.93 -5.15
N THR A 255 -11.05 -9.54 -4.34
CA THR A 255 -9.91 -10.34 -4.75
C THR A 255 -10.11 -11.84 -4.54
N ALA A 256 -11.34 -12.28 -4.25
CA ALA A 256 -11.64 -13.67 -3.99
C ALA A 256 -11.43 -14.52 -5.24
N GLY A 257 -10.90 -15.75 -5.05
CA GLY A 257 -10.82 -16.74 -6.13
C GLY A 257 -10.12 -16.21 -7.38
N ALA A 258 -10.86 -16.10 -8.48
CA ALA A 258 -10.35 -15.61 -9.77
C ALA A 258 -10.44 -14.09 -9.95
N ALA A 259 -11.27 -13.40 -9.15
CA ALA A 259 -11.45 -11.96 -9.19
C ALA A 259 -10.23 -11.24 -8.62
N ASP A 260 -9.95 -10.03 -9.10
CA ASP A 260 -8.82 -9.21 -8.63
C ASP A 260 -9.03 -7.71 -8.76
N TRP A 261 -10.16 -7.27 -8.26
CA TRP A 261 -10.77 -6.01 -8.66
C TRP A 261 -10.31 -4.84 -7.81
N VAL A 262 -9.04 -4.50 -8.00
CA VAL A 262 -8.38 -3.40 -7.31
C VAL A 262 -7.95 -2.37 -8.33
N ILE A 263 -7.95 -1.09 -7.93
CA ILE A 263 -7.70 0.05 -8.82
C ILE A 263 -6.29 0.10 -9.42
N ASP A 264 -5.39 -0.76 -8.96
CA ASP A 264 -4.03 -0.98 -9.49
C ASP A 264 -3.78 -2.44 -9.93
N GLY A 265 -4.87 -3.17 -10.18
CA GLY A 265 -4.91 -4.53 -10.69
C GLY A 265 -5.97 -4.62 -11.77
N ALA A 266 -6.83 -5.64 -11.75
CA ALA A 266 -7.76 -5.90 -12.84
C ALA A 266 -8.78 -4.78 -13.12
N PHE A 267 -8.84 -3.71 -12.32
CA PHE A 267 -9.67 -2.52 -12.53
C PHE A 267 -8.86 -1.25 -12.91
N SER A 268 -7.57 -1.41 -13.20
CA SER A 268 -6.67 -0.30 -13.50
C SER A 268 -7.16 0.55 -14.68
N ASP A 269 -7.65 -0.08 -15.76
CA ASP A 269 -8.16 0.64 -16.92
C ASP A 269 -9.43 1.46 -16.59
N PHE A 270 -10.32 0.93 -15.74
CA PHE A 270 -11.49 1.69 -15.29
C PHE A 270 -11.10 2.86 -14.39
N ALA A 271 -10.20 2.63 -13.42
CA ALA A 271 -9.67 3.67 -12.56
C ALA A 271 -8.96 4.77 -13.38
N ASP A 272 -8.18 4.39 -14.39
CA ASP A 272 -7.50 5.31 -15.31
C ASP A 272 -8.48 6.05 -16.22
N GLY A 273 -9.54 5.39 -16.68
CA GLY A 273 -10.65 6.04 -17.39
C GLY A 273 -11.30 7.14 -16.57
N LEU A 274 -11.51 6.92 -15.27
CA LEU A 274 -12.04 7.92 -14.34
C LEU A 274 -11.04 9.05 -14.07
N ARG A 275 -9.76 8.73 -13.84
CA ARG A 275 -8.70 9.76 -13.68
C ARG A 275 -8.57 10.61 -14.93
N GLY A 276 -8.61 10.00 -16.11
CA GLY A 276 -8.63 10.68 -17.41
C GLY A 276 -9.86 11.56 -17.62
N ALA A 277 -10.97 11.25 -16.94
CA ALA A 277 -12.16 12.09 -16.86
C ALA A 277 -12.11 13.17 -15.77
N GLY A 278 -11.01 13.30 -15.01
CA GLY A 278 -10.78 14.37 -14.02
C GLY A 278 -10.99 13.97 -12.55
N PHE A 279 -11.43 12.74 -12.26
CA PHE A 279 -11.71 12.28 -10.90
C PHE A 279 -10.45 12.01 -10.09
N THR A 280 -10.51 12.25 -8.79
CA THR A 280 -9.61 11.61 -7.82
C THR A 280 -10.14 10.21 -7.52
N VAL A 281 -9.31 9.18 -7.68
CA VAL A 281 -9.71 7.77 -7.49
C VAL A 281 -8.89 7.14 -6.38
N GLU A 282 -9.58 6.66 -5.36
CA GLU A 282 -9.01 6.03 -4.15
C GLU A 282 -9.68 4.67 -3.89
N ALA A 283 -9.16 3.89 -2.95
CA ALA A 283 -9.71 2.60 -2.56
C ALA A 283 -9.94 2.53 -1.05
N LEU A 284 -11.07 1.96 -0.64
CA LEU A 284 -11.36 1.59 0.73
C LEU A 284 -10.69 0.25 0.99
N GLU A 285 -9.67 0.22 1.84
CA GLU A 285 -8.87 -0.97 2.14
C GLU A 285 -8.94 -1.35 3.61
N ARG A 286 -8.72 -2.64 3.90
CA ARG A 286 -8.51 -3.11 5.27
C ARG A 286 -7.00 -3.23 5.57
N PRO A 287 -6.51 -2.84 6.75
CA PRO A 287 -5.10 -3.01 7.12
C PRO A 287 -4.67 -4.48 7.08
N ILE A 288 -3.56 -4.81 6.41
CA ILE A 288 -3.09 -6.20 6.25
C ILE A 288 -2.14 -6.61 7.39
N PRO A 289 -2.32 -7.79 8.02
CA PRO A 289 -3.39 -8.77 7.78
C PRO A 289 -4.72 -8.32 8.39
N TYR A 290 -5.79 -8.35 7.59
CA TYR A 290 -7.10 -7.86 8.05
C TYR A 290 -7.93 -8.96 8.73
N THR A 291 -8.97 -8.55 9.45
CA THR A 291 -10.03 -9.44 9.92
C THR A 291 -11.38 -8.98 9.37
N PHE A 292 -12.33 -9.91 9.21
CA PHE A 292 -13.71 -9.58 8.81
C PHE A 292 -14.60 -9.12 9.97
N GLY A 293 -14.04 -8.96 11.18
CA GLY A 293 -14.80 -8.56 12.37
C GLY A 293 -15.24 -7.11 12.37
N GLU A 294 -14.44 -6.24 11.79
CA GLU A 294 -14.71 -4.80 11.69
C GLU A 294 -15.72 -4.50 10.58
N THR A 295 -16.55 -3.48 10.81
CA THR A 295 -17.44 -2.85 9.82
C THR A 295 -16.56 -1.96 8.95
N ALA A 296 -16.42 -2.29 7.67
CA ALA A 296 -15.52 -1.55 6.79
C ALA A 296 -16.23 -0.36 6.12
N ILE A 297 -17.46 -0.58 5.68
CA ILE A 297 -18.29 0.47 5.09
C ILE A 297 -19.02 1.20 6.22
N THR A 298 -18.62 2.44 6.46
CA THR A 298 -19.22 3.34 7.45
C THR A 298 -19.53 4.69 6.80
N TYR A 299 -20.53 5.42 7.30
CA TYR A 299 -20.86 6.73 6.76
C TYR A 299 -19.64 7.67 6.77
N ASP A 300 -18.86 7.68 7.85
CA ASP A 300 -17.66 8.52 7.97
C ASP A 300 -16.57 8.18 6.94
N ALA A 301 -16.44 6.92 6.55
CA ALA A 301 -15.51 6.53 5.49
C ALA A 301 -16.00 6.95 4.09
N LEU A 302 -17.31 7.16 3.90
CA LEU A 302 -17.91 7.47 2.61
C LEU A 302 -18.16 8.97 2.40
N ARG A 303 -18.49 9.74 3.45
CA ARG A 303 -19.02 11.12 3.37
C ARG A 303 -18.12 12.14 2.65
N ASP A 304 -16.82 11.86 2.54
CA ASP A 304 -15.85 12.72 1.86
C ASP A 304 -15.70 12.41 0.36
N TYR A 305 -16.46 11.45 -0.17
CA TYR A 305 -16.45 11.02 -1.56
C TYR A 305 -17.80 11.29 -2.23
N ASP A 306 -17.77 11.57 -3.54
CA ASP A 306 -18.98 11.81 -4.32
C ASP A 306 -19.59 10.50 -4.84
N VAL A 307 -18.74 9.51 -5.15
CA VAL A 307 -19.16 8.20 -5.68
C VAL A 307 -18.42 7.07 -4.97
N PHE A 308 -19.17 6.08 -4.49
CA PHE A 308 -18.64 4.82 -3.96
C PHE A 308 -18.94 3.68 -4.93
N VAL A 309 -17.91 3.01 -5.45
CA VAL A 309 -18.02 1.91 -6.41
C VAL A 309 -17.80 0.59 -5.70
N ILE A 310 -18.78 -0.31 -5.76
CA ILE A 310 -18.73 -1.62 -5.11
C ILE A 310 -18.83 -2.72 -6.17
N PRO A 311 -17.71 -3.37 -6.49
CA PRO A 311 -17.71 -4.38 -7.51
C PRO A 311 -17.66 -5.79 -6.89
N GLU A 312 -18.54 -6.69 -7.34
CA GLU A 312 -18.69 -8.13 -6.97
C GLU A 312 -18.22 -8.45 -5.56
N ALA A 313 -18.93 -7.85 -4.61
CA ALA A 313 -18.75 -8.18 -3.21
C ALA A 313 -19.00 -9.69 -3.04
N ASN A 314 -17.98 -10.40 -2.59
CA ASN A 314 -18.00 -11.85 -2.37
C ASN A 314 -18.18 -12.16 -0.87
N VAL A 315 -18.34 -11.15 -0.01
CA VAL A 315 -18.66 -11.30 1.42
C VAL A 315 -19.93 -10.49 1.70
N PRO A 316 -20.93 -11.04 2.41
CA PRO A 316 -22.18 -10.34 2.68
C PRO A 316 -21.97 -9.07 3.49
N PHE A 317 -22.77 -8.04 3.18
CA PHE A 317 -22.84 -6.84 4.00
C PHE A 317 -23.43 -7.16 5.37
N LYS A 318 -22.90 -6.48 6.38
CA LYS A 318 -23.54 -6.41 7.69
C LYS A 318 -24.71 -5.43 7.63
N ALA A 319 -25.69 -5.60 8.52
CA ALA A 319 -26.82 -4.66 8.65
C ALA A 319 -26.33 -3.20 8.86
N ALA A 320 -25.27 -3.01 9.65
CA ALA A 320 -24.67 -1.69 9.85
C ALA A 320 -24.03 -1.08 8.59
N GLU A 321 -23.48 -1.91 7.70
CA GLU A 321 -22.91 -1.45 6.42
C GLU A 321 -24.03 -1.06 5.45
N GLN A 322 -25.11 -1.84 5.43
CA GLN A 322 -26.34 -1.52 4.72
C GLN A 322 -26.97 -0.20 5.18
N GLU A 323 -27.03 0.04 6.50
CA GLU A 323 -27.49 1.31 7.07
C GLU A 323 -26.59 2.48 6.66
N ALA A 324 -25.27 2.32 6.73
CA ALA A 324 -24.30 3.33 6.34
C ALA A 324 -24.41 3.71 4.84
N LEU A 325 -24.65 2.73 3.95
CA LEU A 325 -24.88 2.98 2.53
C LEU A 325 -26.16 3.79 2.29
N VAL A 326 -27.24 3.48 3.01
CA VAL A 326 -28.50 4.25 2.93
C VAL A 326 -28.27 5.68 3.41
N GLU A 327 -27.64 5.86 4.57
CA GLU A 327 -27.35 7.18 5.13
C GLU A 327 -26.49 8.04 4.18
N TYR A 328 -25.41 7.46 3.65
CA TYR A 328 -24.53 8.13 2.68
C TYR A 328 -25.28 8.60 1.43
N VAL A 329 -26.17 7.76 0.88
CA VAL A 329 -26.95 8.14 -0.31
C VAL A 329 -28.05 9.13 0.02
N GLU A 330 -28.75 9.00 1.15
CA GLU A 330 -29.78 9.96 1.56
C GLU A 330 -29.21 11.36 1.77
N ASP A 331 -27.94 11.46 2.20
CA ASP A 331 -27.20 12.72 2.37
C ASP A 331 -26.62 13.30 1.06
N GLY A 332 -26.92 12.67 -0.08
CA GLY A 332 -26.53 13.17 -1.41
C GLY A 332 -25.42 12.38 -2.09
N GLY A 333 -24.79 11.43 -1.41
CA GLY A 333 -23.79 10.54 -1.99
C GLY A 333 -24.35 9.63 -3.08
N ALA A 334 -23.44 9.03 -3.86
CA ALA A 334 -23.82 8.12 -4.93
C ALA A 334 -23.09 6.76 -4.84
N VAL A 335 -23.77 5.66 -5.18
CA VAL A 335 -23.19 4.31 -5.15
C VAL A 335 -23.32 3.62 -6.51
N PHE A 336 -22.27 2.94 -6.98
CA PHE A 336 -22.30 2.10 -8.17
C PHE A 336 -22.09 0.64 -7.81
N PHE A 337 -23.13 -0.18 -7.96
CA PHE A 337 -23.08 -1.63 -7.74
C PHE A 337 -22.80 -2.37 -9.05
N ILE A 338 -21.67 -3.08 -9.10
CA ILE A 338 -21.29 -3.91 -10.24
C ILE A 338 -21.37 -5.36 -9.79
N SER A 339 -22.40 -6.08 -10.22
CA SER A 339 -22.62 -7.48 -9.86
C SER A 339 -22.01 -8.43 -10.88
N ASP A 340 -22.11 -9.72 -10.60
CA ASP A 340 -21.95 -10.80 -11.56
C ASP A 340 -23.19 -11.71 -11.52
N HIS A 341 -23.22 -12.74 -12.37
CA HIS A 341 -24.27 -13.74 -12.45
C HIS A 341 -24.44 -14.57 -11.17
N TYR A 342 -25.57 -15.26 -11.02
CA TYR A 342 -25.73 -16.27 -9.96
C TYR A 342 -24.84 -17.50 -10.26
N ASN A 343 -24.26 -18.13 -9.23
CA ASN A 343 -23.18 -19.13 -9.33
C ASN A 343 -21.81 -18.54 -9.78
N ALA A 344 -21.51 -17.32 -9.34
CA ALA A 344 -20.22 -16.64 -9.47
C ALA A 344 -19.38 -16.62 -8.16
N ASP A 345 -19.83 -17.27 -7.08
CA ASP A 345 -19.14 -17.34 -5.77
C ASP A 345 -17.67 -17.72 -5.91
N ARG A 346 -16.78 -16.74 -5.66
CA ARG A 346 -15.35 -16.89 -5.89
C ARG A 346 -14.59 -17.45 -4.69
N ASN A 347 -15.11 -17.27 -3.48
CA ASN A 347 -14.44 -17.70 -2.24
C ASN A 347 -15.07 -18.97 -1.62
N LYS A 348 -16.13 -19.51 -2.26
CA LYS A 348 -16.86 -20.72 -1.87
C LYS A 348 -17.61 -20.55 -0.55
N ASN A 349 -18.09 -19.35 -0.26
CA ASN A 349 -18.84 -19.04 0.95
C ASN A 349 -20.36 -19.14 0.80
N ARG A 350 -20.85 -19.43 -0.43
CA ARG A 350 -22.26 -19.48 -0.83
C ARG A 350 -22.91 -18.10 -1.01
N TRP A 351 -22.15 -17.02 -1.11
CA TRP A 351 -22.68 -15.70 -1.41
C TRP A 351 -22.18 -15.25 -2.77
N ASP A 352 -23.12 -15.08 -3.69
CA ASP A 352 -22.89 -14.38 -4.94
C ASP A 352 -23.07 -12.86 -4.75
N ALA A 353 -22.41 -12.04 -5.56
CA ALA A 353 -22.52 -10.58 -5.47
C ALA A 353 -23.97 -10.07 -5.58
N SER A 354 -24.77 -10.69 -6.46
CA SER A 354 -26.19 -10.37 -6.58
C SER A 354 -26.95 -10.58 -5.27
N GLU A 355 -26.59 -11.59 -4.48
CA GLU A 355 -27.18 -11.88 -3.17
C GLU A 355 -26.70 -10.90 -2.10
N VAL A 356 -25.39 -10.58 -2.12
CA VAL A 356 -24.80 -9.57 -1.23
C VAL A 356 -25.50 -8.23 -1.41
N PHE A 357 -25.66 -7.79 -2.66
CA PHE A 357 -26.30 -6.51 -2.98
C PHE A 357 -27.79 -6.53 -2.70
N ASN A 358 -28.51 -7.61 -3.05
CA ASN A 358 -29.94 -7.72 -2.73
C ASN A 358 -30.20 -7.73 -1.21
N GLY A 359 -29.22 -8.15 -0.40
CA GLY A 359 -29.32 -8.23 1.06
C GLY A 359 -29.84 -9.56 1.58
N PHE A 360 -29.94 -10.58 0.73
CA PHE A 360 -30.38 -11.92 1.12
C PHE A 360 -29.83 -12.99 0.17
N ARG A 361 -29.62 -14.20 0.71
CA ARG A 361 -29.20 -15.37 -0.07
C ARG A 361 -30.39 -16.17 -0.61
N ARG A 362 -30.32 -16.55 -1.89
CA ARG A 362 -31.31 -17.37 -2.59
C ARG A 362 -31.52 -18.69 -1.83
N GLY A 363 -32.77 -19.01 -1.51
CA GLY A 363 -33.11 -20.24 -0.79
C GLY A 363 -32.73 -20.27 0.70
N ALA A 364 -32.24 -19.16 1.25
CA ALA A 364 -31.82 -19.04 2.65
C ALA A 364 -32.31 -17.74 3.32
N TYR A 365 -33.45 -17.23 2.87
CA TYR A 365 -34.02 -15.98 3.36
C TYR A 365 -34.21 -15.97 4.88
N GLU A 366 -34.73 -17.04 5.50
CA GLU A 366 -34.93 -17.06 6.96
C GLU A 366 -33.64 -17.22 7.78
N ASN A 367 -32.58 -17.75 7.16
CA ASN A 367 -31.30 -17.98 7.83
C ASN A 367 -30.13 -17.83 6.84
N PRO A 368 -29.44 -16.68 6.80
CA PRO A 368 -28.33 -16.44 5.87
C PRO A 368 -27.16 -17.43 6.04
N ALA A 369 -27.05 -18.09 7.20
CA ALA A 369 -26.02 -19.10 7.47
C ALA A 369 -26.46 -20.54 7.13
N LYS A 370 -27.59 -20.74 6.45
CA LYS A 370 -28.08 -22.08 6.08
C LYS A 370 -27.00 -22.84 5.30
N GLY A 371 -26.77 -24.10 5.65
CA GLY A 371 -25.79 -24.95 4.97
C GLY A 371 -24.31 -24.69 5.33
N MET A 372 -24.01 -23.69 6.17
CA MET A 372 -22.67 -23.44 6.71
C MET A 372 -22.36 -24.37 7.89
N SER A 373 -21.07 -24.64 8.14
CA SER A 373 -20.63 -25.26 9.38
C SER A 373 -20.83 -24.31 10.58
N ALA A 374 -20.80 -24.85 11.80
CA ALA A 374 -20.91 -24.03 13.02
C ALA A 374 -19.77 -23.01 13.16
N GLU A 375 -18.59 -23.32 12.63
CA GLU A 375 -17.44 -22.41 12.64
C GLU A 375 -17.61 -21.28 11.61
N GLU A 376 -18.00 -21.61 10.38
CA GLU A 376 -18.33 -20.63 9.34
C GLU A 376 -19.44 -19.67 9.81
N ALA A 377 -20.54 -20.20 10.34
CA ALA A 377 -21.68 -19.41 10.80
C ALA A 377 -21.35 -18.50 11.99
N ALA A 378 -20.37 -18.86 12.81
CA ALA A 378 -19.90 -18.06 13.94
C ALA A 378 -18.73 -17.13 13.58
N SER A 379 -18.25 -17.18 12.34
CA SER A 379 -17.09 -16.40 11.90
C SER A 379 -17.36 -14.90 11.97
N PRO A 380 -16.32 -14.06 12.15
CA PRO A 380 -16.48 -12.60 12.16
C PRO A 380 -17.15 -12.04 10.90
N ALA A 381 -16.95 -12.69 9.74
CA ALA A 381 -17.57 -12.31 8.48
C ALA A 381 -19.11 -12.47 8.46
N MET A 382 -19.66 -13.38 9.26
CA MET A 382 -21.10 -13.61 9.35
C MET A 382 -21.77 -12.86 10.51
N GLN A 383 -21.00 -12.18 11.36
CA GLN A 383 -21.54 -11.42 12.49
C GLN A 383 -22.25 -10.16 11.99
N GLY A 384 -23.50 -9.98 12.40
CA GLY A 384 -24.32 -8.83 11.99
C GLY A 384 -24.95 -8.96 10.60
N VAL A 385 -24.82 -10.12 9.93
CA VAL A 385 -25.50 -10.39 8.66
C VAL A 385 -26.95 -10.78 8.91
N THR A 386 -27.88 -10.09 8.26
CA THR A 386 -29.32 -10.35 8.32
C THR A 386 -29.90 -10.37 6.92
N SER A 387 -30.93 -11.19 6.69
CA SER A 387 -31.64 -11.20 5.41
C SER A 387 -32.72 -10.12 5.37
N SER A 388 -32.73 -9.35 4.29
CA SER A 388 -33.79 -8.41 3.93
C SER A 388 -33.81 -8.21 2.42
N ASP A 389 -34.90 -7.74 1.84
CA ASP A 389 -34.97 -7.36 0.43
C ASP A 389 -34.41 -5.94 0.24
N TRP A 390 -33.21 -5.72 0.80
CA TRP A 390 -32.65 -4.41 1.10
C TRP A 390 -32.50 -3.52 -0.13
N LEU A 391 -32.02 -4.06 -1.25
CA LEU A 391 -31.84 -3.27 -2.47
C LEU A 391 -33.18 -2.83 -3.06
N ALA A 392 -34.18 -3.69 -3.00
CA ALA A 392 -35.53 -3.39 -3.49
C ALA A 392 -36.20 -2.32 -2.63
N ASP A 393 -36.10 -2.45 -1.30
CA ASP A 393 -36.73 -1.55 -0.34
C ASP A 393 -36.14 -0.13 -0.41
N ASN A 394 -34.84 0.02 -0.70
CA ASN A 394 -34.15 1.30 -0.70
C ASN A 394 -33.98 1.93 -2.09
N PHE A 395 -33.71 1.12 -3.12
CA PHE A 395 -33.35 1.59 -4.46
C PHE A 395 -34.36 1.22 -5.54
N GLY A 396 -35.42 0.47 -5.20
CA GLY A 396 -36.46 0.10 -6.16
C GLY A 396 -36.01 -0.86 -7.26
N VAL A 397 -34.87 -1.53 -7.08
CA VAL A 397 -34.32 -2.52 -8.02
C VAL A 397 -33.90 -3.81 -7.29
N ARG A 398 -33.81 -4.91 -8.04
CA ARG A 398 -33.24 -6.17 -7.56
C ARG A 398 -32.34 -6.79 -8.64
N PHE A 399 -31.16 -7.27 -8.29
CA PHE A 399 -30.41 -8.16 -9.17
C PHE A 399 -31.15 -9.49 -9.29
N ARG A 400 -31.40 -9.94 -10.52
CA ARG A 400 -32.03 -11.24 -10.76
C ARG A 400 -30.96 -12.33 -10.69
N TYR A 401 -31.37 -13.55 -10.39
CA TYR A 401 -30.46 -14.71 -10.28
C TYR A 401 -30.30 -15.47 -11.60
N ASN A 402 -30.60 -14.82 -12.72
CA ASN A 402 -30.38 -15.36 -14.06
C ASN A 402 -28.89 -15.29 -14.43
N ALA A 403 -28.49 -16.10 -15.40
CA ALA A 403 -27.11 -16.24 -15.86
C ALA A 403 -27.13 -16.38 -17.39
N LEU A 404 -27.11 -15.22 -18.05
CA LEU A 404 -27.15 -15.07 -19.50
C LEU A 404 -25.75 -15.28 -20.07
N GLY A 405 -25.63 -15.89 -21.25
CA GLY A 405 -24.34 -16.09 -21.91
C GLY A 405 -23.82 -14.84 -22.62
N ASP A 406 -22.73 -15.00 -23.35
CA ASP A 406 -22.04 -13.91 -24.05
C ASP A 406 -22.96 -13.17 -25.04
N VAL A 407 -23.07 -11.85 -24.90
CA VAL A 407 -23.90 -11.00 -25.77
C VAL A 407 -23.47 -9.53 -25.73
N ASN A 408 -23.66 -8.81 -26.84
CA ASN A 408 -23.57 -7.35 -26.83
C ASN A 408 -24.98 -6.78 -26.62
N ALA A 409 -25.24 -6.21 -25.45
CA ALA A 409 -26.51 -5.58 -25.12
C ALA A 409 -26.65 -4.27 -25.90
N ASN A 410 -27.54 -4.27 -26.90
CA ASN A 410 -27.64 -3.22 -27.91
C ASN A 410 -29.00 -2.51 -27.96
N ASP A 411 -29.94 -2.87 -27.07
CA ASP A 411 -31.13 -2.05 -26.80
C ASP A 411 -30.76 -1.02 -25.73
N VAL A 412 -30.19 0.09 -26.19
CA VAL A 412 -29.71 1.20 -25.35
C VAL A 412 -30.74 2.32 -25.34
N VAL A 413 -31.16 2.76 -24.16
CA VAL A 413 -32.10 3.87 -23.99
C VAL A 413 -31.47 5.16 -24.53
N SER A 414 -32.25 5.98 -25.24
CA SER A 414 -31.74 7.20 -25.87
C SER A 414 -31.14 8.19 -24.84
N PRO A 415 -30.11 8.99 -25.19
CA PRO A 415 -29.45 9.92 -24.26
C PRO A 415 -30.39 10.91 -23.54
N SER A 416 -31.46 11.37 -24.22
CA SER A 416 -32.47 12.26 -23.62
C SER A 416 -33.36 11.58 -22.58
N GLN A 417 -33.39 10.24 -22.55
CA GLN A 417 -34.15 9.40 -21.62
C GLN A 417 -33.24 8.65 -20.64
N SER A 418 -31.93 8.93 -20.67
CA SER A 418 -30.91 8.30 -19.83
C SER A 418 -29.99 9.34 -19.19
N PHE A 419 -30.47 10.57 -19.01
CA PHE A 419 -29.73 11.65 -18.35
C PHE A 419 -28.38 12.00 -19.04
N GLY A 420 -28.24 11.69 -20.33
CA GLY A 420 -27.01 11.84 -21.08
C GLY A 420 -26.03 10.66 -20.98
N ILE A 421 -26.26 9.69 -20.07
CA ILE A 421 -25.34 8.56 -19.79
C ILE A 421 -25.01 7.72 -21.03
N THR A 422 -26.00 7.52 -21.91
CA THR A 422 -25.84 6.66 -23.09
C THR A 422 -25.38 7.43 -24.33
N LYS A 423 -24.90 8.67 -24.18
CA LYS A 423 -24.43 9.49 -25.32
C LYS A 423 -23.23 8.82 -25.97
N GLY A 424 -23.42 8.33 -27.20
CA GLY A 424 -22.37 7.65 -27.97
C GLY A 424 -22.20 6.16 -27.65
N VAL A 425 -23.01 5.60 -26.76
CA VAL A 425 -22.99 4.17 -26.42
C VAL A 425 -23.92 3.42 -27.38
N GLY A 426 -23.35 2.52 -28.19
CA GLY A 426 -24.08 1.67 -29.13
C GLY A 426 -24.34 0.26 -28.60
N ALA A 427 -23.44 -0.28 -27.78
CA ALA A 427 -23.64 -1.53 -27.05
C ALA A 427 -22.75 -1.61 -25.80
N VAL A 428 -23.17 -2.44 -24.84
CA VAL A 428 -22.35 -2.82 -23.68
C VAL A 428 -22.18 -4.34 -23.71
N ALA A 429 -20.96 -4.86 -23.59
CA ALA A 429 -20.71 -6.29 -23.63
C ALA A 429 -21.21 -6.96 -22.34
N MET A 430 -21.51 -8.24 -22.44
CA MET A 430 -21.86 -9.12 -21.34
C MET A 430 -21.22 -10.47 -21.58
N HIS A 431 -20.55 -11.02 -20.57
CA HIS A 431 -19.89 -12.32 -20.56
C HIS A 431 -20.28 -13.09 -19.30
N ALA A 432 -21.34 -13.89 -19.43
CA ALA A 432 -21.96 -14.56 -18.29
C ALA A 432 -22.60 -13.55 -17.31
N GLY A 433 -23.58 -12.74 -17.71
CA GLY A 433 -24.16 -11.71 -16.82
C GLY A 433 -25.51 -12.08 -16.19
N SER A 434 -25.99 -11.21 -15.31
CA SER A 434 -27.37 -11.14 -14.82
C SER A 434 -28.10 -9.91 -15.35
N THR A 435 -29.42 -9.86 -15.17
CA THR A 435 -30.22 -8.64 -15.36
C THR A 435 -30.80 -8.15 -14.04
N LEU A 436 -31.37 -6.96 -14.07
CA LEU A 436 -32.03 -6.26 -12.98
C LEU A 436 -33.53 -6.20 -13.21
N ALA A 437 -34.29 -6.38 -12.14
CA ALA A 437 -35.71 -6.08 -12.10
C ALA A 437 -35.91 -4.65 -11.57
N VAL A 438 -36.60 -3.81 -12.36
CA VAL A 438 -37.11 -2.52 -11.91
C VAL A 438 -38.42 -2.77 -11.17
N LEU A 439 -38.46 -2.51 -9.86
CA LEU A 439 -39.62 -2.76 -8.99
C LEU A 439 -40.42 -1.50 -8.72
N ASN A 440 -39.73 -0.36 -8.61
CA ASN A 440 -40.35 0.94 -8.45
C ASN A 440 -39.87 1.93 -9.53
N PRO A 441 -40.61 2.09 -10.64
CA PRO A 441 -40.22 3.00 -11.72
C PRO A 441 -40.17 4.49 -11.35
N GLN A 442 -40.73 4.88 -10.20
CA GLN A 442 -40.57 6.26 -9.70
C GLN A 442 -39.19 6.49 -9.10
N GLN A 443 -38.52 5.43 -8.66
CA GLN A 443 -37.17 5.46 -8.10
C GLN A 443 -36.13 4.98 -9.10
N ALA A 444 -36.44 3.98 -9.92
CA ALA A 444 -35.48 3.27 -10.76
C ALA A 444 -35.82 3.27 -12.25
N LYS A 445 -34.78 3.19 -13.08
CA LYS A 445 -34.90 3.18 -14.55
C LYS A 445 -33.80 2.33 -15.19
N GLY A 446 -34.17 1.44 -16.09
CA GLY A 446 -33.24 0.68 -16.92
C GLY A 446 -32.65 1.52 -18.06
N LEU A 447 -31.38 1.30 -18.36
CA LEU A 447 -30.59 2.05 -19.35
C LEU A 447 -30.18 1.21 -20.56
N VAL A 448 -29.82 -0.05 -20.32
CA VAL A 448 -29.32 -0.98 -21.33
C VAL A 448 -30.04 -2.31 -21.16
N TYR A 449 -30.45 -2.92 -22.26
CA TYR A 449 -31.18 -4.18 -22.27
C TYR A 449 -30.53 -5.18 -23.25
N VAL A 450 -30.62 -6.45 -22.90
CA VAL A 450 -30.14 -7.55 -23.76
C VAL A 450 -31.10 -7.81 -24.93
N PRO A 451 -30.61 -8.28 -26.09
CA PRO A 451 -31.49 -8.65 -27.19
C PRO A 451 -32.36 -9.88 -26.87
N GLU A 452 -33.46 -10.05 -27.61
CA GLU A 452 -34.25 -11.29 -27.58
C GLU A 452 -33.42 -12.49 -28.10
N GLY A 453 -33.69 -13.68 -27.57
CA GLY A 453 -33.03 -14.91 -27.99
C GLY A 453 -31.59 -15.07 -27.52
N VAL A 454 -31.17 -14.27 -26.53
CA VAL A 454 -29.89 -14.43 -25.83
C VAL A 454 -29.76 -15.85 -25.25
N PRO A 455 -28.61 -16.53 -25.42
CA PRO A 455 -28.42 -17.86 -24.86
C PRO A 455 -28.26 -17.79 -23.33
N ALA A 456 -28.63 -18.88 -22.64
CA ALA A 456 -28.20 -19.09 -21.26
C ALA A 456 -26.68 -19.36 -21.21
N TRP A 457 -26.03 -18.96 -20.13
CA TRP A 457 -24.65 -19.35 -19.88
C TRP A 457 -24.54 -20.87 -19.74
N GLY A 458 -23.47 -21.45 -20.30
CA GLY A 458 -23.33 -22.91 -20.38
C GLY A 458 -23.29 -23.63 -19.03
N ASN A 459 -22.97 -22.92 -17.95
CA ASN A 459 -22.95 -23.44 -16.58
C ASN A 459 -24.02 -22.81 -15.68
N ALA A 460 -25.06 -22.18 -16.26
CA ALA A 460 -26.21 -21.72 -15.50
C ALA A 460 -26.81 -22.89 -14.70
N VAL A 461 -27.10 -22.65 -13.42
CA VAL A 461 -27.60 -23.68 -12.49
C VAL A 461 -29.12 -23.83 -12.51
N ASP A 462 -29.82 -22.94 -13.23
CA ASP A 462 -31.25 -23.00 -13.54
C ASP A 462 -31.50 -22.75 -15.04
N GLU A 463 -32.63 -22.16 -15.41
CA GLU A 463 -32.97 -21.88 -16.82
C GLU A 463 -32.06 -20.82 -17.47
N GLY A 464 -31.31 -20.03 -16.70
CA GLY A 464 -30.32 -19.05 -17.15
C GLY A 464 -30.89 -17.78 -17.79
N VAL A 465 -31.97 -17.90 -18.58
CA VAL A 465 -32.71 -16.78 -19.21
C VAL A 465 -34.18 -16.94 -18.86
N TYR A 466 -34.78 -15.97 -18.18
CA TYR A 466 -36.07 -16.16 -17.52
C TYR A 466 -37.25 -15.88 -18.45
N ASN A 467 -37.17 -14.84 -19.27
CA ASN A 467 -38.23 -14.36 -20.16
C ASN A 467 -37.82 -14.32 -21.65
N GLY A 468 -36.65 -14.88 -21.99
CA GLY A 468 -36.19 -15.07 -23.37
C GLY A 468 -35.35 -13.92 -23.92
N GLY A 469 -34.87 -13.00 -23.07
CA GLY A 469 -34.16 -11.79 -23.47
C GLY A 469 -35.10 -10.61 -23.73
N GLY A 470 -34.57 -9.53 -24.29
CA GLY A 470 -35.32 -8.27 -24.50
C GLY A 470 -35.63 -7.54 -23.20
N ARG A 471 -36.50 -6.53 -23.27
CA ARG A 471 -36.89 -5.72 -22.09
C ARG A 471 -37.67 -6.50 -21.03
N ASP A 472 -38.39 -7.55 -21.43
CA ASP A 472 -39.12 -8.43 -20.49
C ASP A 472 -38.15 -9.25 -19.61
N GLU A 473 -36.90 -9.44 -20.04
CA GLU A 473 -35.83 -10.03 -19.22
C GLU A 473 -35.35 -9.09 -18.11
N GLY A 474 -35.70 -7.81 -18.15
CA GLY A 474 -35.18 -6.79 -17.24
C GLY A 474 -33.93 -6.10 -17.80
N ALA A 475 -33.52 -5.04 -17.11
CA ALA A 475 -32.42 -4.20 -17.55
C ALA A 475 -31.07 -4.88 -17.30
N TYR A 476 -30.13 -4.78 -18.21
CA TYR A 476 -28.75 -5.15 -17.95
C TYR A 476 -28.04 -4.13 -17.05
N ALA A 477 -28.31 -2.84 -17.29
CA ALA A 477 -27.84 -1.75 -16.45
C ALA A 477 -28.99 -0.81 -16.12
N ALA A 478 -29.00 -0.29 -14.89
CA ALA A 478 -30.07 0.58 -14.38
C ALA A 478 -29.50 1.67 -13.46
N VAL A 479 -30.33 2.68 -13.17
CA VAL A 479 -30.05 3.75 -12.21
C VAL A 479 -31.24 3.93 -11.27
N SER A 480 -31.01 4.49 -10.08
CA SER A 480 -32.08 4.81 -9.14
C SER A 480 -31.83 6.05 -8.30
N LYS A 481 -32.89 6.53 -7.63
CA LYS A 481 -32.90 7.62 -6.65
C LYS A 481 -33.25 7.11 -5.26
N LEU A 482 -32.57 7.68 -4.26
CA LEU A 482 -32.89 7.55 -2.84
C LEU A 482 -32.61 8.91 -2.18
N GLY A 483 -33.66 9.63 -1.80
CA GLY A 483 -33.51 11.01 -1.31
C GLY A 483 -32.86 11.92 -2.36
N LEU A 484 -31.85 12.69 -1.94
CA LEU A 484 -31.08 13.55 -2.83
C LEU A 484 -29.98 12.81 -3.59
N GLY A 485 -29.45 11.71 -3.06
CA GLY A 485 -28.45 10.88 -3.73
C GLY A 485 -29.05 9.92 -4.76
N LYS A 486 -28.23 8.96 -5.19
CA LYS A 486 -28.56 8.05 -6.29
C LYS A 486 -27.67 6.81 -6.34
N ALA A 487 -28.07 5.84 -7.15
CA ALA A 487 -27.26 4.68 -7.42
C ALA A 487 -27.29 4.25 -8.89
N ALA A 488 -26.28 3.50 -9.31
CA ALA A 488 -26.24 2.80 -10.59
C ALA A 488 -25.96 1.31 -10.36
N PHE A 489 -26.34 0.50 -11.36
CA PHE A 489 -26.30 -0.95 -11.30
C PHE A 489 -25.92 -1.53 -12.67
N ILE A 490 -25.06 -2.54 -12.68
CA ILE A 490 -24.79 -3.37 -13.86
C ILE A 490 -24.68 -4.84 -13.43
N GLY A 491 -25.32 -5.73 -14.19
CA GLY A 491 -25.45 -7.15 -13.85
C GLY A 491 -24.27 -8.04 -14.21
N ASP A 492 -23.16 -7.46 -14.66
CA ASP A 492 -21.94 -8.17 -15.05
C ASP A 492 -20.74 -7.26 -14.81
N SER A 493 -19.65 -7.86 -14.40
CA SER A 493 -18.39 -7.23 -14.08
C SER A 493 -17.34 -7.36 -15.17
N SER A 494 -17.54 -8.25 -16.13
CA SER A 494 -16.65 -8.40 -17.27
C SER A 494 -16.36 -7.06 -17.97
N PRO A 495 -17.33 -6.13 -18.16
CA PRO A 495 -17.06 -4.81 -18.75
C PRO A 495 -16.11 -3.92 -17.96
N VAL A 496 -15.91 -4.15 -16.66
CA VAL A 496 -14.99 -3.35 -15.83
C VAL A 496 -13.60 -3.96 -15.70
N GLU A 497 -13.44 -5.24 -16.07
CA GLU A 497 -12.16 -5.95 -15.95
C GLU A 497 -11.14 -5.52 -17.03
N ASP A 498 -9.86 -5.64 -16.66
CA ASP A 498 -8.69 -5.61 -17.53
C ASP A 498 -7.76 -6.83 -17.27
N ALA A 499 -6.75 -7.03 -18.13
CA ALA A 499 -5.84 -8.17 -18.07
C ALA A 499 -4.63 -8.01 -17.10
N THR A 500 -4.78 -7.26 -16.01
CA THR A 500 -3.68 -6.95 -15.07
C THR A 500 -3.88 -7.46 -13.63
N PRO A 501 -4.13 -8.76 -13.40
CA PRO A 501 -4.25 -9.26 -12.03
C PRO A 501 -2.92 -9.09 -11.26
N LYS A 502 -3.04 -8.52 -10.06
CA LYS A 502 -1.99 -8.24 -9.08
C LYS A 502 -1.77 -9.39 -8.08
N TYR A 503 -2.83 -10.02 -7.60
CA TYR A 503 -2.77 -11.03 -6.53
C TYR A 503 -2.96 -12.47 -7.04
N VAL A 504 -2.52 -13.45 -6.26
CA VAL A 504 -2.82 -14.88 -6.50
C VAL A 504 -4.09 -15.32 -5.76
N ARG A 505 -4.67 -16.46 -6.15
CA ARG A 505 -5.86 -17.00 -5.49
C ARG A 505 -5.58 -17.36 -4.03
N GLU A 506 -6.42 -16.90 -3.11
CA GLU A 506 -6.30 -17.14 -1.66
C GLU A 506 -6.27 -18.64 -1.31
N GLU A 507 -7.05 -19.45 -2.02
CA GLU A 507 -7.21 -20.88 -1.77
C GLU A 507 -5.93 -21.69 -2.09
N ASN A 508 -5.28 -21.39 -3.22
CA ASN A 508 -4.29 -22.30 -3.82
C ASN A 508 -3.03 -21.62 -4.38
N GLY A 509 -2.94 -20.29 -4.34
CA GLY A 509 -1.78 -19.52 -4.77
C GLY A 509 -1.56 -19.53 -6.29
N GLN A 510 -2.52 -20.02 -7.07
CA GLN A 510 -2.45 -19.96 -8.53
C GLN A 510 -2.60 -18.52 -9.01
N LYS A 511 -2.01 -18.20 -10.17
CA LYS A 511 -2.21 -16.90 -10.82
C LYS A 511 -3.67 -16.75 -11.23
N LYS A 512 -4.16 -15.52 -11.15
CA LYS A 512 -5.48 -15.14 -11.65
C LYS A 512 -5.38 -14.84 -13.15
N THR A 513 -6.51 -14.89 -13.82
CA THR A 513 -6.65 -14.55 -15.23
C THR A 513 -7.95 -13.81 -15.34
N THR A 514 -7.85 -12.53 -15.64
CA THR A 514 -8.96 -11.60 -15.80
C THR A 514 -9.13 -11.24 -17.26
N TYR A 515 -10.28 -10.71 -17.59
CA TYR A 515 -10.69 -10.42 -18.96
C TYR A 515 -10.49 -8.93 -19.28
N ASP A 516 -10.16 -8.57 -20.53
CA ASP A 516 -9.94 -7.15 -20.92
C ASP A 516 -11.22 -6.53 -21.49
N GLY A 517 -12.27 -6.48 -20.66
CA GLY A 517 -13.61 -6.05 -21.06
C GLY A 517 -13.79 -4.53 -21.09
N PHE A 518 -13.03 -3.75 -20.33
CA PHE A 518 -13.14 -2.28 -20.35
C PHE A 518 -12.96 -1.66 -21.75
N LYS A 519 -12.17 -2.32 -22.60
CA LYS A 519 -11.90 -1.90 -23.99
C LYS A 519 -12.89 -2.47 -25.00
N GLU A 520 -13.83 -3.29 -24.58
CA GLU A 520 -14.81 -3.87 -25.49
C GLU A 520 -15.94 -2.91 -25.80
N VAL A 521 -16.45 -3.05 -27.02
CA VAL A 521 -17.55 -2.24 -27.56
C VAL A 521 -17.47 -0.77 -27.11
N ASP A 522 -18.44 -0.31 -26.32
CA ASP A 522 -18.45 1.02 -25.71
C ASP A 522 -18.44 0.95 -24.17
N ASP A 523 -17.90 -0.13 -23.58
CA ASP A 523 -17.98 -0.43 -22.14
C ASP A 523 -17.33 0.67 -21.29
N GLY A 524 -16.06 0.99 -21.56
CA GLY A 524 -15.37 2.05 -20.84
C GLY A 524 -16.03 3.42 -21.01
N LEU A 525 -16.63 3.70 -22.16
CA LEU A 525 -17.39 4.93 -22.38
C LEU A 525 -18.66 4.97 -21.51
N PHE A 526 -19.40 3.86 -21.44
CA PHE A 526 -20.62 3.74 -20.65
C PHE A 526 -20.33 3.85 -19.14
N LEU A 527 -19.33 3.12 -18.66
CA LEU A 527 -18.92 3.09 -17.25
C LEU A 527 -18.46 4.47 -16.76
N VAL A 528 -17.62 5.16 -17.52
CA VAL A 528 -17.17 6.52 -17.18
C VAL A 528 -18.33 7.51 -17.20
N GLN A 529 -19.27 7.38 -18.14
CA GLN A 529 -20.46 8.26 -18.17
C GLN A 529 -21.42 8.01 -17.01
N ILE A 530 -21.59 6.76 -16.56
CA ILE A 530 -22.34 6.47 -15.33
C ILE A 530 -21.73 7.22 -14.14
N VAL A 531 -20.42 7.14 -13.95
CA VAL A 531 -19.76 7.80 -12.80
C VAL A 531 -19.83 9.32 -12.89
N LYS A 532 -19.73 9.90 -14.10
CA LYS A 532 -19.99 11.34 -14.31
C LYS A 532 -21.39 11.75 -13.91
N TRP A 533 -22.39 10.94 -14.25
CA TRP A 533 -23.76 11.20 -13.82
C TRP A 533 -23.92 11.05 -12.31
N LEU A 534 -23.33 10.01 -11.70
CA LEU A 534 -23.38 9.77 -10.26
C LEU A 534 -22.76 10.93 -9.46
N ALA A 535 -21.65 11.50 -9.93
CA ALA A 535 -20.94 12.60 -9.24
C ALA A 535 -21.60 13.98 -9.38
N ASN A 536 -22.63 14.11 -10.22
CA ASN A 536 -23.29 15.39 -10.51
C ASN A 536 -24.61 15.52 -9.75
N ASP A 537 -24.69 16.41 -8.77
CA ASP A 537 -25.88 16.57 -7.92
C ASP A 537 -27.11 17.07 -8.69
N GLU A 538 -28.28 16.59 -8.26
CA GLU A 538 -29.58 16.93 -8.84
C GLU A 538 -30.55 17.34 -7.73
N SER A 539 -31.51 18.20 -8.07
CA SER A 539 -32.48 18.70 -7.09
C SER A 539 -33.73 17.84 -6.92
N TYR A 540 -33.94 16.83 -7.77
CA TYR A 540 -35.11 15.95 -7.71
C TYR A 540 -34.83 14.71 -6.86
N THR A 541 -35.87 14.17 -6.25
CA THR A 541 -35.81 12.98 -5.39
C THR A 541 -36.51 11.77 -6.00
N SER A 542 -37.23 11.97 -7.10
CA SER A 542 -37.87 10.90 -7.88
C SER A 542 -37.75 11.17 -9.38
N PHE A 543 -37.65 10.11 -10.16
CA PHE A 543 -37.70 10.19 -11.63
C PHE A 543 -39.05 10.72 -12.15
N ALA A 544 -40.14 10.60 -11.38
CA ALA A 544 -41.43 11.20 -11.75
C ALA A 544 -41.41 12.75 -11.75
N GLU A 545 -40.41 13.37 -11.13
CA GLU A 545 -40.24 14.82 -11.06
C GLU A 545 -39.47 15.37 -12.27
N VAL A 546 -38.84 14.51 -13.07
CA VAL A 546 -38.01 14.89 -14.21
C VAL A 546 -38.89 15.18 -15.43
N PRO A 547 -38.95 16.43 -15.92
CA PRO A 547 -39.84 16.79 -17.02
C PRO A 547 -39.49 16.03 -18.31
N GLY A 548 -40.49 15.36 -18.89
CA GLY A 548 -40.33 14.64 -20.18
C GLY A 548 -39.63 13.29 -20.09
N LEU A 549 -39.27 12.82 -18.88
CA LEU A 549 -38.76 11.47 -18.68
C LEU A 549 -39.91 10.46 -18.72
N GLU A 550 -39.77 9.43 -19.53
CA GLU A 550 -40.68 8.28 -19.57
C GLU A 550 -40.29 7.31 -18.45
N LEU A 551 -41.20 7.04 -17.53
CA LEU A 551 -40.99 6.03 -16.49
C LEU A 551 -41.07 4.63 -17.11
N ASP A 552 -40.27 3.72 -16.57
CA ASP A 552 -40.32 2.30 -16.97
C ASP A 552 -41.59 1.63 -16.42
N GLU A 553 -41.88 0.43 -16.91
CA GLU A 553 -42.87 -0.45 -16.31
C GLU A 553 -42.19 -1.40 -15.32
N PRO A 554 -42.85 -1.79 -14.21
CA PRO A 554 -42.27 -2.77 -13.29
C PRO A 554 -41.96 -4.09 -14.01
N THR A 555 -40.75 -4.61 -13.83
CA THR A 555 -40.33 -5.88 -14.43
C THR A 555 -41.21 -7.01 -13.92
N GLN A 556 -41.69 -7.86 -14.84
CA GLN A 556 -42.57 -8.96 -14.49
C GLN A 556 -41.77 -10.12 -13.88
N LEU A 557 -41.89 -10.29 -12.57
CA LEU A 557 -41.21 -11.35 -11.82
C LEU A 557 -41.99 -12.67 -11.81
N LYS A 558 -41.26 -13.78 -11.82
CA LYS A 558 -41.80 -15.11 -11.53
C LYS A 558 -42.03 -15.26 -10.02
N PRO A 559 -43.00 -16.09 -9.59
CA PRO A 559 -43.20 -16.40 -8.17
C PRO A 559 -41.96 -16.98 -7.47
N SER A 560 -41.06 -17.62 -8.23
CA SER A 560 -39.78 -18.16 -7.73
C SER A 560 -38.71 -17.09 -7.47
N GLU A 561 -38.95 -15.84 -7.87
CA GLU A 561 -38.06 -14.70 -7.65
C GLU A 561 -38.47 -13.87 -6.42
N GLU A 562 -39.58 -14.22 -5.77
CA GLU A 562 -39.98 -13.65 -4.49
C GLU A 562 -38.99 -14.09 -3.39
N PRO A 563 -38.35 -13.19 -2.62
CA PRO A 563 -37.21 -13.51 -1.76
C PRO A 563 -37.42 -14.72 -0.84
N ALA A 564 -38.53 -14.75 -0.10
CA ALA A 564 -38.88 -15.84 0.81
C ALA A 564 -39.33 -17.14 0.11
N ALA A 565 -39.67 -17.07 -1.19
CA ALA A 565 -40.06 -18.24 -1.99
C ALA A 565 -38.91 -18.79 -2.85
N THR A 566 -37.76 -18.11 -2.88
CA THR A 566 -36.57 -18.58 -3.59
C THR A 566 -36.09 -19.92 -3.03
N THR A 567 -35.44 -20.72 -3.88
CA THR A 567 -34.81 -21.99 -3.49
C THR A 567 -33.44 -22.10 -4.13
N GLU A 568 -32.49 -22.74 -3.43
CA GLU A 568 -31.22 -23.17 -3.99
C GLU A 568 -31.50 -24.21 -5.10
N PRO A 569 -31.19 -23.94 -6.38
CA PRO A 569 -31.50 -24.86 -7.48
C PRO A 569 -30.60 -26.11 -7.45
N GLN A 570 -29.37 -26.00 -6.91
CA GLN A 570 -28.52 -27.13 -6.56
C GLN A 570 -27.77 -26.83 -5.23
N PRO A 571 -27.15 -27.85 -4.59
CA PRO A 571 -26.50 -27.66 -3.29
C PRO A 571 -25.24 -26.78 -3.36
N GLU A 572 -25.12 -25.85 -2.42
CA GLU A 572 -23.97 -24.94 -2.30
C GLU A 572 -23.04 -25.31 -1.11
N PRO A 573 -21.72 -25.02 -1.19
CA PRO A 573 -21.05 -24.29 -2.26
C PRO A 573 -20.87 -25.18 -3.49
N TRP A 574 -20.94 -24.58 -4.67
CA TRP A 574 -20.89 -25.25 -5.98
C TRP A 574 -19.60 -26.08 -6.17
N ALA A 575 -18.52 -25.64 -5.53
CA ALA A 575 -17.28 -26.38 -5.38
C ALA A 575 -16.84 -26.39 -3.91
N GLN A 576 -16.30 -27.52 -3.45
CA GLN A 576 -15.77 -27.61 -2.09
C GLN A 576 -14.47 -26.80 -1.94
N PRO A 577 -14.28 -26.10 -0.80
CA PRO A 577 -13.02 -25.47 -0.44
C PRO A 577 -11.87 -26.50 -0.36
N ALA A 578 -10.67 -26.10 -0.77
CA ALA A 578 -9.46 -26.89 -0.63
C ALA A 578 -9.15 -27.13 0.86
N PRO A 579 -8.56 -28.29 1.21
CA PRO A 579 -8.21 -28.58 2.60
C PRO A 579 -7.34 -27.48 3.23
N GLY A 580 -7.82 -26.91 4.35
CA GLY A 580 -7.11 -25.89 5.12
C GLY A 580 -7.36 -24.45 4.68
N TYR A 581 -8.13 -24.22 3.60
CA TYR A 581 -8.59 -22.89 3.22
C TYR A 581 -9.90 -22.55 3.96
N LYS A 582 -9.95 -21.36 4.57
CA LYS A 582 -11.13 -20.79 5.22
C LYS A 582 -11.33 -19.37 4.71
N TRP A 583 -12.36 -19.16 3.90
CA TRP A 583 -12.66 -17.86 3.27
C TRP A 583 -12.79 -16.70 4.28
N TYR A 584 -13.18 -17.00 5.53
CA TYR A 584 -13.38 -16.04 6.61
C TYR A 584 -12.15 -15.84 7.51
N ASP A 585 -11.00 -16.46 7.20
CA ASP A 585 -9.77 -16.41 7.99
C ASP A 585 -8.54 -16.18 7.09
N PRO A 586 -8.10 -14.92 6.91
CA PRO A 586 -6.95 -14.57 6.07
C PRO A 586 -5.64 -15.24 6.48
N ALA A 587 -5.51 -15.74 7.71
CA ALA A 587 -4.33 -16.52 8.12
C ALA A 587 -4.21 -17.86 7.37
N THR A 588 -5.29 -18.31 6.73
CA THR A 588 -5.30 -19.51 5.88
C THR A 588 -4.95 -19.23 4.42
N PHE A 589 -4.89 -17.97 4.01
CA PHE A 589 -4.70 -17.57 2.63
C PHE A 589 -3.25 -17.82 2.17
N LYS A 590 -3.07 -18.15 0.89
CA LYS A 590 -1.74 -18.41 0.33
C LYS A 590 -0.87 -17.15 0.25
N PRO A 591 0.45 -17.25 0.41
CA PRO A 591 1.36 -16.12 0.25
C PRO A 591 1.18 -15.41 -1.10
N GLY A 592 1.13 -14.08 -1.08
CA GLY A 592 0.89 -13.23 -2.25
C GLY A 592 -0.58 -13.09 -2.69
N SER A 593 -1.52 -13.71 -1.97
CA SER A 593 -2.93 -13.33 -2.09
C SER A 593 -3.21 -12.07 -1.27
N TYR A 594 -4.25 -11.33 -1.64
CA TYR A 594 -4.68 -10.15 -0.89
C TYR A 594 -5.08 -10.54 0.54
N GLY A 595 -4.74 -9.70 1.52
CA GLY A 595 -4.95 -10.00 2.94
C GLY A 595 -3.93 -10.95 3.59
N SER A 596 -3.06 -11.62 2.81
CA SER A 596 -1.99 -12.43 3.37
C SER A 596 -0.82 -11.56 3.85
N ALA A 597 -0.36 -11.76 5.09
CA ALA A 597 0.86 -11.11 5.60
C ALA A 597 2.15 -11.68 4.98
N GLN A 598 2.06 -12.75 4.17
CA GLN A 598 3.21 -13.42 3.58
C GLN A 598 3.42 -12.96 2.14
N ALA A 599 4.60 -12.42 1.85
CA ALA A 599 4.99 -12.06 0.50
C ALA A 599 4.94 -13.29 -0.44
N PRO A 600 4.58 -13.11 -1.72
CA PRO A 600 4.61 -14.19 -2.69
C PRO A 600 6.01 -14.82 -2.77
N ALA A 601 6.07 -16.14 -2.98
CA ALA A 601 7.34 -16.80 -3.23
C ALA A 601 7.98 -16.24 -4.49
N ALA A 602 9.27 -15.90 -4.42
CA ALA A 602 10.01 -15.41 -5.57
C ALA A 602 10.02 -16.46 -6.70
N GLU A 603 9.71 -16.02 -7.91
CA GLU A 603 9.70 -16.87 -9.10
C GLU A 603 11.13 -17.21 -9.52
N PRO A 604 11.48 -18.51 -9.63
CA PRO A 604 12.83 -18.93 -10.00
C PRO A 604 13.14 -18.59 -11.47
N LYS A 605 14.33 -18.03 -11.70
CA LYS A 605 14.88 -17.83 -13.04
C LYS A 605 15.67 -19.08 -13.44
N TYR A 606 15.10 -19.88 -14.34
CA TYR A 606 15.75 -21.10 -14.81
C TYR A 606 16.72 -20.85 -15.96
N ALA A 607 17.87 -21.54 -15.96
CA ALA A 607 18.76 -21.60 -17.11
C ALA A 607 19.36 -23.00 -17.31
N PHE A 608 19.75 -23.30 -18.55
CA PHE A 608 20.53 -24.49 -18.90
C PHE A 608 21.98 -24.08 -19.18
N VAL A 609 22.92 -24.81 -18.60
CA VAL A 609 24.36 -24.76 -18.93
C VAL A 609 24.72 -26.06 -19.63
N HIS A 610 25.22 -25.96 -20.85
CA HIS A 610 25.62 -27.10 -21.68
C HIS A 610 26.66 -26.65 -22.70
N GLN A 611 27.41 -27.59 -23.26
CA GLN A 611 28.32 -27.33 -24.38
C GLN A 611 27.56 -26.82 -25.63
N ALA A 612 28.23 -26.03 -26.48
CA ALA A 612 27.58 -25.32 -27.60
C ALA A 612 26.80 -26.24 -28.57
N GLN A 613 27.32 -27.44 -28.83
CA GLN A 613 26.67 -28.48 -29.62
C GLN A 613 26.54 -29.75 -28.78
N LEU A 614 25.33 -30.30 -28.66
CA LEU A 614 25.08 -31.51 -27.91
C LEU A 614 25.63 -32.75 -28.65
N PRO A 615 26.43 -33.61 -28.00
CA PRO A 615 26.95 -34.83 -28.60
C PRO A 615 25.84 -35.81 -29.01
N SER A 616 25.85 -36.22 -30.28
CA SER A 616 24.87 -37.18 -30.84
C SER A 616 25.21 -38.65 -30.57
N ALA A 617 26.48 -38.97 -30.28
CA ALA A 617 26.99 -40.33 -30.18
C ALA A 617 27.63 -40.69 -28.82
N GLN A 618 27.67 -39.76 -27.86
CA GLN A 618 28.35 -39.93 -26.56
C GLN A 618 27.45 -39.54 -25.37
N GLU A 619 27.79 -40.03 -24.18
CA GLU A 619 27.25 -39.50 -22.92
C GLU A 619 27.85 -38.13 -22.64
N PHE A 620 27.03 -37.17 -22.22
CA PHE A 620 27.46 -35.81 -21.87
C PHE A 620 26.67 -35.30 -20.67
N GLN A 621 27.01 -34.10 -20.19
CA GLN A 621 26.35 -33.47 -19.04
C GLN A 621 25.63 -32.18 -19.47
N ILE A 622 24.51 -31.90 -18.81
CA ILE A 622 23.87 -30.59 -18.79
C ILE A 622 23.61 -30.19 -17.34
N ARG A 623 23.64 -28.90 -17.03
CA ARG A 623 23.21 -28.37 -15.73
C ARG A 623 21.96 -27.54 -15.88
N LEU A 624 21.00 -27.76 -14.99
CA LEU A 624 19.89 -26.84 -14.77
C LEU A 624 20.25 -25.95 -13.58
N THR A 625 20.14 -24.63 -13.73
CA THR A 625 20.23 -23.66 -12.64
C THR A 625 18.86 -23.02 -12.36
N ALA A 626 18.64 -22.61 -11.12
CA ALA A 626 17.51 -21.80 -10.67
C ALA A 626 18.04 -20.67 -9.78
N ASP A 627 17.84 -19.43 -10.22
CA ASP A 627 18.31 -18.22 -9.55
C ASP A 627 17.13 -17.40 -9.01
N GLY A 628 17.38 -16.53 -8.02
CA GLY A 628 16.36 -15.68 -7.41
C GLY A 628 15.45 -16.39 -6.41
N LEU A 629 15.84 -17.57 -5.95
CA LEU A 629 15.16 -18.28 -4.87
C LEU A 629 15.40 -17.54 -3.54
N THR A 630 14.43 -17.60 -2.63
CA THR A 630 14.72 -17.29 -1.22
C THR A 630 15.61 -18.40 -0.62
N PRO A 631 16.54 -18.10 0.29
CA PRO A 631 17.41 -19.11 0.89
C PRO A 631 16.59 -20.27 1.51
N GLY A 632 16.88 -21.50 1.08
CA GLY A 632 16.15 -22.70 1.52
C GLY A 632 14.84 -22.99 0.78
N GLN A 633 14.40 -22.15 -0.16
CA GLN A 633 13.22 -22.41 -0.99
C GLN A 633 13.44 -23.62 -1.91
N THR A 634 12.51 -24.56 -1.88
CA THR A 634 12.54 -25.74 -2.75
C THR A 634 11.54 -25.61 -3.90
N VAL A 635 12.01 -25.80 -5.13
CA VAL A 635 11.17 -25.97 -6.32
C VAL A 635 11.14 -27.45 -6.70
N SER A 636 9.94 -28.01 -6.88
CA SER A 636 9.70 -29.44 -7.02
C SER A 636 9.02 -29.82 -8.34
N ASP A 637 8.99 -31.13 -8.61
CA ASP A 637 8.46 -31.74 -9.84
C ASP A 637 9.07 -31.20 -11.14
N LEU A 638 10.38 -30.96 -11.11
CA LEU A 638 11.16 -30.55 -12.27
C LEU A 638 11.50 -31.75 -13.15
N LYS A 639 11.32 -31.61 -14.46
CA LYS A 639 11.61 -32.63 -15.47
C LYS A 639 12.29 -32.00 -16.68
N VAL A 640 13.38 -32.59 -17.15
CA VAL A 640 14.13 -32.11 -18.32
C VAL A 640 13.95 -33.07 -19.49
N GLY A 641 13.75 -32.57 -20.70
CA GLY A 641 13.62 -33.39 -21.90
C GLY A 641 14.33 -32.76 -23.10
N ILE A 642 14.71 -33.58 -24.09
CA ILE A 642 15.25 -33.11 -25.37
C ILE A 642 14.44 -33.77 -26.48
N TYR A 643 13.85 -32.97 -27.36
CA TYR A 643 12.93 -33.46 -28.39
C TYR A 643 13.08 -32.76 -29.75
N LEU A 644 12.74 -33.49 -30.81
CA LEU A 644 12.79 -33.00 -32.19
C LEU A 644 11.55 -32.18 -32.56
N ALA A 645 11.62 -31.47 -33.70
CA ALA A 645 10.43 -30.91 -34.32
C ALA A 645 9.38 -32.02 -34.55
N GLY A 646 8.16 -31.82 -34.04
CA GLY A 646 7.11 -32.86 -34.01
C GLY A 646 6.95 -33.60 -32.66
N GLY A 647 7.82 -33.33 -31.67
CA GLY A 647 7.61 -33.76 -30.28
C GLY A 647 8.25 -35.09 -29.86
N GLU A 648 8.93 -35.81 -30.75
CA GLU A 648 9.64 -37.05 -30.41
C GLU A 648 10.77 -36.77 -29.41
N GLN A 649 10.71 -37.40 -28.23
CA GLN A 649 11.78 -37.35 -27.23
C GLN A 649 12.97 -38.20 -27.67
N ILE A 650 14.16 -37.61 -27.61
CA ILE A 650 15.40 -38.24 -28.08
C ILE A 650 16.48 -38.35 -27.00
N ALA A 651 16.25 -37.82 -25.79
CA ALA A 651 17.18 -37.96 -24.67
C ALA A 651 16.70 -38.98 -23.64
N ARG A 652 17.67 -39.61 -22.97
CA ARG A 652 17.49 -40.32 -21.71
C ARG A 652 18.49 -39.80 -20.68
N PHE A 653 18.15 -39.98 -19.41
CA PHE A 653 18.87 -39.40 -18.28
C PHE A 653 19.33 -40.49 -17.32
N LYS A 654 20.53 -40.31 -16.76
CA LYS A 654 21.08 -41.27 -15.80
C LYS A 654 20.54 -40.98 -14.40
N ASN A 655 20.07 -42.04 -13.76
CA ASN A 655 19.59 -42.02 -12.40
C ASN A 655 20.76 -42.04 -11.40
N ALA A 656 20.47 -41.69 -10.14
CA ALA A 656 21.47 -41.72 -9.07
C ALA A 656 22.05 -43.12 -8.80
N ASP A 657 21.29 -44.19 -9.10
CA ASP A 657 21.74 -45.59 -9.01
C ASP A 657 22.57 -46.04 -10.22
N GLY A 658 22.82 -45.15 -11.19
CA GLY A 658 23.58 -45.40 -12.41
C GLY A 658 22.78 -46.02 -13.55
N THR A 659 21.49 -46.33 -13.35
CA THR A 659 20.59 -46.81 -14.42
C THR A 659 20.17 -45.69 -15.36
N TRP A 660 19.71 -46.03 -16.57
CA TRP A 660 19.19 -45.05 -17.54
C TRP A 660 17.67 -45.03 -17.55
N SER A 661 17.08 -43.85 -17.66
CA SER A 661 15.66 -43.69 -17.95
C SER A 661 15.31 -44.17 -19.38
N ASP A 662 14.01 -44.28 -19.66
CA ASP A 662 13.52 -44.34 -21.04
C ASP A 662 13.88 -43.06 -21.81
N TYR A 663 13.77 -43.12 -23.14
CA TYR A 663 13.89 -41.95 -24.01
C TYR A 663 12.66 -41.06 -23.88
N ASN A 664 12.66 -40.24 -22.84
CA ASN A 664 11.59 -39.36 -22.43
C ASN A 664 12.14 -38.25 -21.53
N TYR A 665 11.27 -37.43 -20.95
CA TYR A 665 11.66 -36.54 -19.85
C TYR A 665 12.36 -37.32 -18.72
N SER A 666 13.30 -36.65 -18.05
CA SER A 666 13.95 -37.14 -16.85
C SER A 666 12.91 -37.49 -15.78
N PRO A 667 13.25 -38.39 -14.84
CA PRO A 667 12.49 -38.50 -13.60
C PRO A 667 12.36 -37.13 -12.91
N ALA A 668 11.26 -36.95 -12.19
CA ALA A 668 11.01 -35.73 -11.44
C ALA A 668 12.11 -35.51 -10.40
N PHE A 669 12.54 -34.26 -10.23
CA PHE A 669 13.46 -33.87 -9.17
C PHE A 669 13.11 -32.50 -8.57
N SER A 670 13.89 -32.07 -7.59
CA SER A 670 13.75 -30.77 -6.95
C SER A 670 15.10 -30.05 -6.86
N LEU A 671 15.05 -28.72 -6.78
CA LEU A 671 16.18 -27.84 -6.49
C LEU A 671 15.87 -27.04 -5.23
N THR A 672 16.86 -26.79 -4.39
CA THR A 672 16.71 -25.95 -3.17
C THR A 672 17.74 -24.84 -3.20
N GLY A 673 17.28 -23.60 -3.04
CA GLY A 673 18.11 -22.40 -3.06
C GLY A 673 19.14 -22.40 -1.92
N ASP A 674 20.39 -22.11 -2.26
CA ASP A 674 21.45 -21.86 -1.30
C ASP A 674 21.29 -20.49 -0.62
N ALA A 675 22.27 -20.09 0.21
CA ALA A 675 22.24 -18.80 0.92
C ALA A 675 22.22 -17.57 -0.01
N ARG A 676 22.53 -17.73 -1.31
CA ARG A 676 22.50 -16.68 -2.33
C ARG A 676 21.24 -16.76 -3.21
N GLY A 677 20.34 -17.70 -2.93
CA GLY A 677 19.18 -17.94 -3.77
C GLY A 677 19.49 -18.65 -5.08
N HIS A 678 20.64 -19.35 -5.17
CA HIS A 678 21.06 -20.13 -6.32
C HIS A 678 20.89 -21.64 -6.05
N ALA A 679 20.43 -22.38 -7.04
CA ALA A 679 20.44 -23.84 -7.00
C ALA A 679 20.83 -24.42 -8.35
N ALA A 680 21.55 -25.54 -8.36
CA ALA A 680 21.95 -26.23 -9.57
C ALA A 680 21.80 -27.75 -9.48
N LYS A 681 21.59 -28.39 -10.63
CA LYS A 681 21.67 -29.85 -10.75
C LYS A 681 22.25 -30.27 -12.09
N ASP A 682 23.26 -31.12 -12.01
CA ASP A 682 23.87 -31.78 -13.16
C ASP A 682 23.10 -33.05 -13.52
N LEU A 683 22.87 -33.22 -14.82
CA LEU A 683 22.16 -34.34 -15.41
C LEU A 683 23.05 -34.97 -16.48
N ALA A 684 23.32 -36.26 -16.32
CA ALA A 684 23.97 -37.05 -17.35
C ALA A 684 22.95 -37.44 -18.42
N VAL A 685 23.26 -37.14 -19.68
CA VAL A 685 22.36 -37.27 -20.82
C VAL A 685 22.97 -38.17 -21.87
N GLN A 686 22.12 -38.94 -22.54
CA GLN A 686 22.46 -39.63 -23.77
C GLN A 686 21.35 -39.48 -24.80
N LEU A 687 21.72 -39.15 -26.05
CA LEU A 687 20.78 -39.10 -27.16
C LEU A 687 20.56 -40.49 -27.78
N LYS A 688 19.39 -40.67 -28.39
CA LYS A 688 19.01 -41.90 -29.10
C LYS A 688 20.02 -42.17 -30.23
N PRO A 689 20.55 -43.39 -30.35
CA PRO A 689 21.48 -43.71 -31.43
C PRO A 689 20.86 -43.47 -32.80
N GLY A 690 21.63 -42.83 -33.70
CA GLY A 690 21.21 -42.59 -35.08
C GLY A 690 20.38 -41.33 -35.32
N VAL A 691 20.29 -40.41 -34.35
CA VAL A 691 19.68 -39.08 -34.57
C VAL A 691 20.52 -38.29 -35.58
N THR A 692 19.91 -37.94 -36.73
CA THR A 692 20.55 -37.18 -37.82
C THR A 692 20.12 -35.70 -37.87
N ALA A 693 19.23 -35.27 -36.97
CA ALA A 693 18.76 -33.89 -36.91
C ALA A 693 19.88 -32.96 -36.45
N ALA A 694 20.02 -31.80 -37.10
CA ALA A 694 21.02 -30.78 -36.74
C ALA A 694 20.64 -29.95 -35.51
N SER A 695 19.39 -30.03 -35.06
CA SER A 695 18.86 -29.27 -33.91
C SER A 695 17.73 -30.00 -33.19
N ALA A 696 17.57 -29.71 -31.90
CA ALA A 696 16.45 -30.15 -31.06
C ALA A 696 16.04 -29.04 -30.09
N ASN A 697 15.02 -29.30 -29.28
CA ASN A 697 14.59 -28.43 -28.19
C ASN A 697 14.91 -29.07 -26.85
N LEU A 698 15.68 -28.37 -26.02
CA LEU A 698 15.92 -28.69 -24.61
C LEU A 698 14.87 -27.96 -23.77
N ARG A 699 14.10 -28.72 -22.98
CA ARG A 699 12.95 -28.19 -22.23
C ARG A 699 12.98 -28.59 -20.77
N LEU A 700 12.64 -27.63 -19.92
CA LEU A 700 12.28 -27.82 -18.53
C LEU A 700 10.75 -27.79 -18.39
N LYS A 701 10.22 -28.75 -17.64
CA LYS A 701 8.86 -28.72 -17.11
C LYS A 701 8.89 -28.63 -15.59
N GLN A 702 7.91 -27.93 -15.04
CA GLN A 702 7.56 -27.95 -13.62
C GLN A 702 6.10 -28.41 -13.55
N GLY A 703 5.84 -29.59 -12.98
CA GLY A 703 4.51 -30.20 -13.11
C GLY A 703 4.21 -30.61 -14.55
N SER A 704 3.02 -30.20 -15.04
CA SER A 704 2.62 -30.33 -16.45
C SER A 704 3.06 -29.15 -17.31
N GLY A 705 3.38 -28.00 -16.70
CA GLY A 705 3.71 -26.75 -17.38
C GLY A 705 5.11 -26.69 -17.95
N ASN A 706 5.30 -25.88 -19.00
CA ASN A 706 6.62 -25.64 -19.60
C ASN A 706 7.26 -24.42 -18.90
N ALA A 707 8.38 -24.63 -18.21
CA ALA A 707 9.08 -23.56 -17.48
C ALA A 707 10.18 -22.89 -18.31
N LEU A 708 10.85 -23.64 -19.19
CA LEU A 708 11.87 -23.12 -20.10
C LEU A 708 11.98 -24.02 -21.34
N THR A 709 12.10 -23.45 -22.53
CA THR A 709 12.46 -24.20 -23.75
C THR A 709 13.53 -23.44 -24.51
N LYS A 710 14.62 -24.11 -24.88
CA LYS A 710 15.71 -23.57 -25.70
C LYS A 710 15.98 -24.48 -26.90
N THR A 711 16.12 -23.89 -28.08
CA THR A 711 16.63 -24.60 -29.26
C THR A 711 18.13 -24.84 -29.08
N VAL A 712 18.59 -26.07 -29.35
CA VAL A 712 19.98 -26.51 -29.19
C VAL A 712 20.47 -27.20 -30.46
N ALA A 713 21.75 -27.03 -30.80
CA ALA A 713 22.39 -27.71 -31.92
C ALA A 713 22.83 -29.12 -31.50
N ILE A 714 22.75 -30.08 -32.44
CA ILE A 714 23.22 -31.47 -32.25
C ILE A 714 24.28 -31.76 -33.31
N ALA A 715 25.39 -32.35 -32.88
CA ALA A 715 26.48 -32.76 -33.77
C ALA A 715 27.21 -34.00 -33.23
N ASP A 716 27.91 -34.71 -34.11
CA ASP A 716 28.85 -35.76 -33.71
C ASP A 716 30.16 -35.14 -33.22
N VAL A 717 30.15 -34.68 -31.98
CA VAL A 717 31.27 -34.02 -31.28
C VAL A 717 31.57 -34.74 -29.98
N ALA A 718 32.80 -34.59 -29.48
CA ALA A 718 33.18 -35.13 -28.18
C ALA A 718 32.43 -34.43 -27.04
N ALA A 719 32.18 -35.16 -25.96
CA ALA A 719 31.62 -34.58 -24.75
C ALA A 719 32.65 -33.71 -24.00
N GLU A 720 32.25 -32.51 -23.61
CA GLU A 720 33.05 -31.56 -22.83
C GLU A 720 32.57 -31.52 -21.36
N PRO A 721 33.46 -31.32 -20.38
CA PRO A 721 33.06 -31.13 -18.99
C PRO A 721 32.30 -29.79 -18.83
N LEU A 722 31.31 -29.76 -17.94
CA LEU A 722 30.64 -28.51 -17.57
C LEU A 722 31.60 -27.56 -16.84
N PRO A 723 31.44 -26.24 -17.00
CA PRO A 723 32.14 -25.28 -16.14
C PRO A 723 31.74 -25.46 -14.67
N GLY A 724 32.64 -25.07 -13.75
CA GLY A 724 32.37 -25.10 -12.31
C GLY A 724 31.14 -24.24 -11.94
N ASP A 725 30.37 -24.69 -10.95
CA ASP A 725 29.14 -24.02 -10.51
C ASP A 725 29.41 -22.70 -9.80
N HIS A 726 30.53 -22.67 -9.06
CA HIS A 726 31.09 -21.50 -8.39
C HIS A 726 32.62 -21.52 -8.50
N PRO A 727 33.30 -20.36 -8.36
CA PRO A 727 34.75 -20.33 -8.21
C PRO A 727 35.20 -21.13 -6.97
N GLN A 728 36.34 -21.83 -7.06
CA GLN A 728 36.90 -22.62 -5.95
C GLN A 728 37.29 -21.71 -4.78
N VAL A 729 36.87 -22.07 -3.56
CA VAL A 729 37.14 -21.31 -2.32
C VAL A 729 38.26 -22.02 -1.51
N PRO A 730 39.31 -21.31 -1.06
CA PRO A 730 40.39 -21.87 -0.24
C PRO A 730 39.94 -22.37 1.16
N GLU A 731 40.82 -23.11 1.84
CA GLU A 731 40.63 -23.46 3.26
C GLU A 731 40.77 -22.23 4.17
N LEU A 732 40.15 -22.29 5.36
CA LEU A 732 40.17 -21.22 6.36
C LEU A 732 41.59 -20.98 6.90
N ALA A 733 42.01 -19.71 6.90
CA ALA A 733 43.26 -19.23 7.47
C ALA A 733 43.01 -18.12 8.51
N THR A 734 43.99 -17.89 9.40
CA THR A 734 44.01 -16.72 10.30
C THR A 734 44.23 -15.43 9.51
N ILE A 735 43.74 -14.29 9.99
CA ILE A 735 43.94 -12.99 9.32
C ILE A 735 45.43 -12.65 9.18
N ALA A 736 46.28 -12.98 10.15
CA ALA A 736 47.74 -12.78 10.03
C ALA A 736 48.36 -13.57 8.85
N ALA A 737 47.93 -14.81 8.65
CA ALA A 737 48.36 -15.64 7.52
C ALA A 737 47.83 -15.10 6.19
N ALA A 738 46.57 -14.67 6.15
CA ALA A 738 45.98 -14.06 4.95
C ALA A 738 46.70 -12.76 4.56
N ARG A 739 47.06 -11.90 5.52
CA ARG A 739 47.84 -10.68 5.26
C ARG A 739 49.20 -10.96 4.63
N SER A 740 49.82 -12.09 5.02
CA SER A 740 51.12 -12.56 4.54
C SER A 740 51.05 -13.30 3.19
N ALA A 741 49.84 -13.56 2.65
CA ALA A 741 49.66 -14.19 1.36
C ALA A 741 50.15 -13.29 0.21
N ALA A 742 50.54 -13.91 -0.91
CA ALA A 742 50.93 -13.16 -2.11
C ALA A 742 49.75 -12.34 -2.65
N ASP A 743 50.05 -11.16 -3.21
CA ASP A 743 49.06 -10.29 -3.82
C ASP A 743 48.27 -11.02 -4.94
N GLY A 744 46.96 -10.81 -5.00
CA GLY A 744 46.07 -11.49 -5.94
C GLY A 744 45.65 -12.91 -5.51
N THR A 745 46.09 -13.40 -4.35
CA THR A 745 45.68 -14.72 -3.83
C THR A 745 44.29 -14.63 -3.22
N VAL A 746 43.39 -15.55 -3.60
CA VAL A 746 42.12 -15.73 -2.89
C VAL A 746 42.43 -16.40 -1.56
N VAL A 747 41.90 -15.84 -0.46
CA VAL A 747 42.05 -16.35 0.90
C VAL A 747 40.68 -16.44 1.57
N THR A 748 40.54 -17.34 2.53
CA THR A 748 39.34 -17.46 3.37
C THR A 748 39.71 -17.16 4.82
N VAL A 749 39.05 -16.17 5.44
CA VAL A 749 39.29 -15.76 6.83
C VAL A 749 37.97 -15.64 7.60
N GLU A 750 38.06 -15.67 8.93
CA GLU A 750 36.93 -15.48 9.85
C GLU A 750 37.33 -14.45 10.91
N GLY A 751 36.43 -13.53 11.25
CA GLY A 751 36.70 -12.46 12.22
C GLY A 751 35.47 -11.63 12.56
N VAL A 752 35.65 -10.67 13.47
CA VAL A 752 34.61 -9.74 13.91
C VAL A 752 34.76 -8.41 13.17
N ILE A 753 33.67 -7.88 12.63
CA ILE A 753 33.65 -6.55 12.03
C ILE A 753 33.86 -5.50 13.13
N THR A 754 34.89 -4.66 12.98
CA THR A 754 35.29 -3.67 14.01
C THR A 754 34.84 -2.25 13.70
N SER A 755 34.52 -1.95 12.44
CA SER A 755 34.03 -0.64 12.00
C SER A 755 32.73 -0.79 11.22
N GLU A 756 31.78 0.11 11.43
CA GLU A 756 30.52 0.10 10.69
C GLU A 756 30.77 0.17 9.17
N PRO A 757 30.17 -0.73 8.36
CA PRO A 757 30.33 -0.70 6.91
C PRO A 757 30.01 0.66 6.30
N GLY A 758 30.93 1.15 5.47
CA GLY A 758 30.80 2.42 4.77
C GLY A 758 31.45 3.63 5.45
N LEU A 759 31.87 3.51 6.73
CA LEU A 759 32.63 4.57 7.41
C LEU A 759 33.92 4.97 6.66
N PHE A 760 34.51 4.05 5.90
CA PHE A 760 35.79 4.26 5.22
C PHE A 760 35.77 4.06 3.69
N GLY A 761 34.61 3.79 3.07
CA GLY A 761 34.48 3.72 1.60
C GLY A 761 33.48 2.66 1.16
N GLY A 762 32.54 2.99 0.27
CA GLY A 762 31.55 2.03 -0.23
C GLY A 762 30.75 1.39 0.92
N GLN A 763 30.73 0.06 0.99
CA GLN A 763 30.29 -0.73 2.15
C GLN A 763 31.48 -1.43 2.83
N GLY A 764 32.70 -0.89 2.68
CA GLY A 764 33.91 -1.47 3.26
C GLY A 764 34.00 -1.31 4.77
N PHE A 765 34.70 -2.24 5.42
CA PHE A 765 34.85 -2.31 6.88
C PHE A 765 36.16 -2.99 7.28
N TYR A 766 36.60 -2.84 8.53
CA TYR A 766 37.71 -3.60 9.11
C TYR A 766 37.22 -4.87 9.78
N LEU A 767 37.95 -5.96 9.56
CA LEU A 767 37.70 -7.28 10.13
C LEU A 767 38.89 -7.68 11.00
N GLN A 768 38.65 -8.20 12.21
CA GLN A 768 39.73 -8.57 13.13
C GLN A 768 39.47 -9.93 13.80
N ASP A 769 40.52 -10.72 13.94
CA ASP A 769 40.58 -11.94 14.75
C ASP A 769 41.64 -11.75 15.85
N ASP A 770 41.91 -12.81 16.62
CA ASP A 770 42.91 -12.79 17.70
C ASP A 770 44.36 -12.60 17.20
N THR A 771 44.59 -12.68 15.89
CA THR A 771 45.93 -12.67 15.26
C THR A 771 46.27 -11.36 14.56
N ALA A 772 45.32 -10.72 13.86
CA ALA A 772 45.51 -9.46 13.14
C ALA A 772 44.17 -8.86 12.70
N GLY A 773 44.21 -7.65 12.15
CA GLY A 773 43.07 -7.05 11.44
C GLY A 773 43.37 -6.76 9.97
N VAL A 774 42.33 -6.64 9.15
CA VAL A 774 42.43 -6.42 7.71
C VAL A 774 41.25 -5.56 7.22
N TYR A 775 41.49 -4.70 6.24
CA TYR A 775 40.41 -3.96 5.59
C TYR A 775 39.69 -4.86 4.58
N VAL A 776 38.37 -4.76 4.49
CA VAL A 776 37.55 -5.48 3.53
C VAL A 776 36.83 -4.47 2.64
N PHE A 777 37.13 -4.50 1.34
CA PHE A 777 36.50 -3.66 0.35
C PHE A 777 35.38 -4.43 -0.38
N GLN A 778 34.13 -4.05 -0.12
CA GLN A 778 32.95 -4.77 -0.59
C GLN A 778 31.71 -3.85 -0.69
N THR A 779 30.62 -4.33 -1.30
CA THR A 779 29.38 -3.56 -1.57
C THR A 779 28.08 -4.19 -1.06
N ALA A 780 28.12 -5.39 -0.48
CA ALA A 780 26.95 -6.04 0.10
C ALA A 780 26.47 -5.31 1.37
N SER A 781 25.14 -5.24 1.53
CA SER A 781 24.46 -4.64 2.67
C SER A 781 24.08 -5.69 3.73
N GLY A 782 23.61 -5.24 4.90
CA GLY A 782 23.12 -6.12 5.97
C GLY A 782 24.18 -6.59 6.98
N TYR A 783 25.36 -5.96 6.97
CA TYR A 783 26.44 -6.21 7.93
C TYR A 783 26.63 -5.01 8.84
N HIS A 784 27.03 -5.25 10.08
CA HIS A 784 27.23 -4.23 11.12
C HIS A 784 28.49 -4.52 11.94
N ALA A 785 29.05 -3.51 12.60
CA ALA A 785 30.09 -3.71 13.60
C ALA A 785 29.61 -4.70 14.69
N GLY A 786 30.46 -5.65 15.08
CA GLY A 786 30.12 -6.75 16.00
C GLY A 786 29.62 -8.02 15.31
N ASP A 787 29.42 -8.03 13.99
CA ASP A 787 29.11 -9.26 13.26
C ASP A 787 30.34 -10.18 13.18
N LEU A 788 30.15 -11.47 13.50
CA LEU A 788 31.12 -12.52 13.23
C LEU A 788 30.88 -13.04 11.82
N ILE A 789 31.85 -12.87 10.93
CA ILE A 789 31.73 -13.27 9.52
C ILE A 789 32.86 -14.19 9.09
N ARG A 790 32.57 -15.02 8.09
CA ARG A 790 33.55 -15.75 7.29
C ARG A 790 33.53 -15.21 5.86
N ILE A 791 34.68 -14.79 5.35
CA ILE A 791 34.81 -14.18 4.02
C ILE A 791 35.87 -14.91 3.20
N SER A 792 35.57 -15.12 1.92
CA SER A 792 36.56 -15.56 0.93
C SER A 792 36.71 -14.50 -0.14
N ALA A 793 37.89 -13.93 -0.27
CA ALA A 793 38.14 -12.74 -1.07
C ALA A 793 39.59 -12.70 -1.56
N THR A 794 39.85 -11.87 -2.56
CA THR A 794 41.20 -11.66 -3.09
C THR A 794 41.98 -10.76 -2.16
N ARG A 795 43.15 -11.18 -1.70
CA ARG A 795 44.08 -10.34 -0.96
C ARG A 795 44.76 -9.37 -1.92
N THR A 796 44.70 -8.08 -1.63
CA THR A 796 45.36 -7.02 -2.41
C THR A 796 46.14 -6.04 -1.52
N LEU A 797 46.94 -5.20 -2.16
CA LEU A 797 47.64 -4.08 -1.54
C LEU A 797 47.22 -2.77 -2.22
N TYR A 798 46.39 -1.97 -1.55
CA TYR A 798 45.84 -0.74 -2.11
C TYR A 798 46.27 0.48 -1.29
N ASN A 799 46.91 1.46 -1.94
CA ASN A 799 47.53 2.62 -1.26
C ASN A 799 48.46 2.25 -0.08
N GLY A 800 49.02 1.03 -0.08
CA GLY A 800 49.85 0.50 1.01
C GLY A 800 49.07 -0.25 2.09
N GLU A 801 47.74 -0.24 2.09
CA GLU A 801 46.91 -1.00 3.00
C GLU A 801 46.69 -2.44 2.50
N VAL A 802 46.92 -3.42 3.37
CA VAL A 802 46.56 -4.81 3.06
C VAL A 802 45.05 -4.96 3.22
N GLU A 803 44.38 -5.32 2.14
CA GLU A 803 42.93 -5.44 2.08
C GLU A 803 42.47 -6.74 1.42
N LEU A 804 41.19 -7.05 1.62
CA LEU A 804 40.47 -8.10 0.93
C LEU A 804 39.41 -7.47 0.02
N GLU A 805 39.46 -7.76 -1.27
CA GLU A 805 38.51 -7.25 -2.27
C GLU A 805 37.89 -8.37 -3.11
N ASN A 806 36.88 -8.02 -3.92
CA ASN A 806 36.20 -8.94 -4.83
C ASN A 806 35.73 -10.23 -4.12
N PRO A 807 34.89 -10.11 -3.08
CA PRO A 807 34.47 -11.24 -2.28
C PRO A 807 33.76 -12.30 -3.14
N LEU A 808 34.22 -13.54 -3.04
CA LEU A 808 33.56 -14.72 -3.61
C LEU A 808 32.41 -15.19 -2.72
N THR A 809 32.60 -15.11 -1.40
CA THR A 809 31.61 -15.44 -0.38
C THR A 809 31.76 -14.53 0.83
N ILE A 810 30.65 -14.12 1.43
CA ILE A 810 30.59 -13.46 2.75
C ILE A 810 29.45 -14.11 3.54
N GLU A 811 29.78 -14.87 4.59
CA GLU A 811 28.84 -15.62 5.40
C GLU A 811 28.77 -15.00 6.81
N LYS A 812 27.59 -14.52 7.24
CA LYS A 812 27.36 -14.09 8.62
C LYS A 812 27.17 -15.31 9.52
N LYS A 813 28.09 -15.52 10.46
CA LYS A 813 28.08 -16.65 11.41
C LYS A 813 27.32 -16.34 12.70
N GLY A 814 27.06 -15.07 12.97
CA GLY A 814 26.36 -14.57 14.15
C GLY A 814 26.89 -13.20 14.55
N THR A 815 26.83 -12.89 15.84
CA THR A 815 27.43 -11.70 16.45
C THR A 815 28.46 -12.10 17.50
N ALA A 816 29.44 -11.24 17.74
CA ALA A 816 30.46 -11.38 18.78
C ALA A 816 30.80 -10.00 19.37
N PRO A 817 31.28 -9.94 20.63
CA PRO A 817 31.76 -8.67 21.20
C PRO A 817 32.85 -8.05 20.33
N LEU A 818 32.88 -6.72 20.26
CA LEU A 818 33.97 -6.01 19.60
C LEU A 818 35.31 -6.35 20.28
N PRO A 819 36.38 -6.58 19.50
CA PRO A 819 37.73 -6.77 20.04
C PRO A 819 38.12 -5.61 20.95
N GLN A 820 38.67 -5.94 22.13
CA GLN A 820 39.19 -4.92 23.04
C GLN A 820 40.43 -4.26 22.43
N PRO A 821 40.54 -2.92 22.48
CA PRO A 821 41.69 -2.25 21.90
C PRO A 821 42.96 -2.58 22.69
N ILE A 822 44.05 -2.75 21.97
CA ILE A 822 45.37 -3.02 22.57
C ILE A 822 46.13 -1.71 22.69
N GLU A 823 46.68 -1.42 23.87
CA GLU A 823 47.55 -0.25 24.05
C GLU A 823 48.82 -0.36 23.19
N GLN A 824 49.13 0.73 22.49
CA GLN A 824 50.30 0.82 21.62
C GLN A 824 50.97 2.20 21.75
N GLU A 825 52.25 2.24 21.42
CA GLU A 825 53.02 3.49 21.42
C GLU A 825 52.83 4.30 20.12
N ALA A 826 52.53 3.62 19.00
CA ALA A 826 52.31 4.22 17.68
C ALA A 826 51.60 3.24 16.72
N VAL A 827 51.11 3.77 15.59
CA VAL A 827 50.68 2.94 14.45
C VAL A 827 51.91 2.52 13.65
N THR A 828 52.00 1.23 13.34
CA THR A 828 53.13 0.61 12.62
C THR A 828 52.61 -0.43 11.62
N ASP A 829 53.51 -0.99 10.81
CA ASP A 829 53.16 -2.10 9.92
C ASP A 829 52.59 -3.32 10.66
N GLY A 830 53.14 -3.59 11.84
CA GLY A 830 52.82 -4.77 12.64
C GLY A 830 51.44 -4.73 13.30
N ASN A 831 50.80 -3.57 13.40
CA ASN A 831 49.47 -3.41 13.99
C ASN A 831 48.42 -2.89 13.02
N GLN A 832 48.76 -2.73 11.73
CA GLN A 832 47.81 -2.32 10.71
C GLN A 832 46.58 -3.25 10.68
N GLY A 833 45.40 -2.63 10.61
CA GLY A 833 44.07 -3.25 10.61
C GLY A 833 43.53 -3.53 11.99
N GLN A 834 44.34 -3.42 13.05
CA GLN A 834 43.90 -3.71 14.43
C GLN A 834 43.29 -2.49 15.11
N PHE A 835 42.38 -2.75 16.05
CA PHE A 835 41.85 -1.77 16.97
C PHE A 835 42.83 -1.54 18.14
N ILE A 836 43.32 -0.31 18.30
CA ILE A 836 44.39 0.03 19.26
C ILE A 836 44.08 1.33 20.01
N THR A 837 44.70 1.51 21.18
CA THR A 837 44.65 2.76 21.97
C THR A 837 46.04 3.37 22.10
N LEU A 838 46.17 4.66 21.81
CA LEU A 838 47.35 5.47 22.12
C LEU A 838 47.08 6.29 23.38
N THR A 839 47.80 6.01 24.47
CA THR A 839 47.60 6.66 25.78
C THR A 839 48.57 7.81 26.02
N ASP A 840 48.11 8.83 26.75
CA ASP A 840 48.82 10.05 27.12
C ASP A 840 49.51 10.76 25.94
N VAL A 841 48.77 10.96 24.84
CA VAL A 841 49.25 11.64 23.64
C VAL A 841 48.72 13.07 23.56
N ALA A 842 49.58 14.01 23.18
CA ALA A 842 49.20 15.41 22.99
C ALA A 842 48.66 15.65 21.57
N VAL A 843 47.51 16.31 21.45
CA VAL A 843 46.94 16.75 20.17
C VAL A 843 47.74 17.94 19.61
N GLN A 844 48.36 17.80 18.43
CA GLN A 844 49.15 18.86 17.78
C GLN A 844 48.85 18.95 16.28
N ASP A 845 49.10 20.11 15.67
CA ASP A 845 49.03 20.32 14.21
C ASP A 845 47.70 19.92 13.54
N MET A 846 46.57 20.24 14.16
CA MET A 846 45.26 19.93 13.62
C MET A 846 44.94 20.73 12.34
N ALA A 847 44.47 20.06 11.30
CA ALA A 847 44.14 20.65 10.02
C ALA A 847 43.01 19.89 9.32
N ALA A 848 42.21 20.61 8.51
CA ALA A 848 41.23 20.00 7.64
C ALA A 848 41.90 19.09 6.59
N ALA A 849 41.22 18.01 6.22
CA ALA A 849 41.69 17.01 5.27
C ALA A 849 40.63 16.72 4.19
N SER A 850 41.06 16.12 3.08
CA SER A 850 40.16 15.64 2.02
C SER A 850 39.72 14.20 2.31
N PRO A 851 38.48 13.77 2.00
CA PRO A 851 37.37 14.57 1.45
C PRO A 851 36.79 15.55 2.47
N ALA A 852 36.04 16.55 1.99
CA ALA A 852 35.45 17.59 2.81
C ALA A 852 34.71 17.01 4.03
N GLY A 853 34.87 17.66 5.19
CA GLY A 853 34.38 17.18 6.49
C GLY A 853 35.39 16.32 7.25
N SER A 854 36.47 15.84 6.63
CA SER A 854 37.53 15.11 7.32
C SER A 854 38.55 16.07 7.94
N PHE A 855 39.24 15.64 9.00
CA PHE A 855 40.37 16.37 9.57
C PHE A 855 41.43 15.44 10.15
N GLU A 856 42.63 15.98 10.33
CA GLU A 856 43.82 15.25 10.76
C GLU A 856 44.60 16.04 11.79
N PHE A 857 45.32 15.34 12.67
CA PHE A 857 46.26 15.92 13.62
C PHE A 857 47.37 14.93 13.97
N ASN A 858 48.41 15.39 14.67
CA ASN A 858 49.47 14.56 15.22
C ASN A 858 49.18 14.24 16.70
N ALA A 859 49.08 12.97 17.04
CA ALA A 859 49.09 12.47 18.42
C ALA A 859 50.54 12.26 18.86
N VAL A 860 51.04 13.11 19.75
CA VAL A 860 52.47 13.17 20.13
C VAL A 860 52.68 12.66 21.55
N LYS A 861 53.46 11.58 21.73
CA LYS A 861 53.80 11.04 23.05
C LYS A 861 55.00 11.75 23.67
N GLY A 862 55.10 11.75 25.00
CA GLY A 862 56.19 12.35 25.79
C GLY A 862 57.57 11.75 25.49
N GLY A 863 58.17 12.18 24.38
CA GLY A 863 59.38 11.60 23.77
C GLY A 863 59.58 11.97 22.30
N GLY A 864 58.56 12.54 21.64
CA GLY A 864 58.63 13.09 20.28
C GLY A 864 58.14 12.13 19.18
N ALA A 865 57.73 10.91 19.52
CA ALA A 865 57.03 10.02 18.60
C ALA A 865 55.64 10.58 18.29
N ALA A 866 55.30 10.69 17.00
CA ALA A 866 54.05 11.24 16.52
C ALA A 866 53.33 10.23 15.61
N THR A 867 52.05 9.97 15.88
CA THR A 867 51.16 9.22 14.99
C THR A 867 50.15 10.17 14.38
N ARG A 868 49.93 10.07 13.06
CA ARG A 868 48.86 10.80 12.39
C ARG A 868 47.52 10.24 12.84
N VAL A 869 46.61 11.07 13.32
CA VAL A 869 45.22 10.69 13.61
C VAL A 869 44.35 11.30 12.54
N ARG A 870 43.42 10.52 11.99
CA ARG A 870 42.50 10.96 10.94
C ARG A 870 41.06 10.63 11.34
N PHE A 871 40.25 11.68 11.49
CA PHE A 871 38.80 11.56 11.53
C PHE A 871 38.26 11.71 10.11
N ASP A 872 37.60 10.68 9.61
CA ASP A 872 36.94 10.72 8.31
C ASP A 872 35.60 11.46 8.43
N GLY A 873 35.25 12.31 7.48
CA GLY A 873 34.00 13.10 7.53
C GLY A 873 32.73 12.24 7.66
N ARG A 874 32.78 10.98 7.23
CA ARG A 874 31.67 10.01 7.37
C ARG A 874 31.44 9.53 8.80
N THR A 875 32.40 9.75 9.70
CA THR A 875 32.21 9.47 11.15
C THR A 875 31.27 10.49 11.80
N GLY A 876 30.96 11.60 11.12
CA GLY A 876 30.13 12.69 11.65
C GLY A 876 30.84 13.57 12.69
N VAL A 877 32.12 13.32 12.99
CA VAL A 877 32.88 14.13 13.94
C VAL A 877 33.37 15.41 13.26
N ASP A 878 32.87 16.55 13.74
CA ASP A 878 33.25 17.88 13.23
C ASP A 878 34.57 18.39 13.86
N MET A 879 35.43 19.00 13.05
CA MET A 879 36.74 19.50 13.49
C MET A 879 36.62 20.62 14.53
N ALA A 880 35.64 21.53 14.37
CA ALA A 880 35.46 22.63 15.32
C ALA A 880 34.96 22.10 16.66
N ALA A 881 33.99 21.19 16.65
CA ALA A 881 33.50 20.49 17.85
C ALA A 881 34.63 19.72 18.56
N PHE A 882 35.44 18.97 17.81
CA PHE A 882 36.59 18.26 18.36
C PHE A 882 37.59 19.24 18.99
N SER A 883 37.96 20.32 18.29
CA SER A 883 38.92 21.31 18.77
C SER A 883 38.46 22.07 20.02
N ALA A 884 37.15 22.21 20.21
CA ALA A 884 36.58 22.85 21.39
C ALA A 884 36.73 21.98 22.64
N LEU A 885 36.59 20.65 22.49
CA LEU A 885 36.76 19.68 23.58
C LEU A 885 38.23 19.36 23.85
N PHE A 886 39.03 19.25 22.80
CA PHE A 886 40.44 18.86 22.85
C PHE A 886 41.31 19.90 22.12
N PRO A 887 41.48 21.11 22.69
CA PRO A 887 42.35 22.13 22.09
C PRO A 887 43.80 21.63 21.96
N ALA A 888 44.55 22.23 21.03
CA ALA A 888 45.95 21.85 20.80
C ALA A 888 46.77 21.85 22.10
N GLY A 889 47.51 20.77 22.34
CA GLY A 889 48.25 20.49 23.56
C GLY A 889 47.50 19.66 24.61
N SER A 890 46.21 19.40 24.43
CA SER A 890 45.44 18.49 25.30
C SER A 890 46.05 17.10 25.27
N LYS A 891 46.24 16.51 26.46
CA LYS A 891 46.65 15.12 26.63
C LYS A 891 45.40 14.25 26.60
N VAL A 892 45.38 13.27 25.70
CA VAL A 892 44.23 12.39 25.47
C VAL A 892 44.67 10.95 25.33
N ASP A 893 43.76 10.03 25.63
CA ASP A 893 43.86 8.63 25.21
C ASP A 893 42.94 8.47 23.99
N ILE A 894 43.50 7.98 22.87
CA ILE A 894 42.80 7.90 21.58
C ILE A 894 42.74 6.45 21.13
N THR A 895 41.53 5.95 20.92
CA THR A 895 41.27 4.61 20.37
C THR A 895 40.87 4.70 18.89
N GLY A 896 41.32 3.76 18.07
CA GLY A 896 40.93 3.70 16.67
C GLY A 896 41.53 2.52 15.92
N VAL A 897 41.22 2.42 14.64
CA VAL A 897 41.80 1.39 13.78
C VAL A 897 43.15 1.89 13.24
N ALA A 898 44.21 1.12 13.46
CA ALA A 898 45.52 1.34 12.87
C ALA A 898 45.46 1.10 11.34
N SER A 899 45.90 2.07 10.54
CA SER A 899 45.80 2.02 9.08
C SER A 899 47.04 2.65 8.44
N VAL A 900 47.18 2.49 7.13
CA VAL A 900 48.17 3.23 6.33
C VAL A 900 47.48 3.79 5.09
N PHE A 901 47.88 4.99 4.68
CA PHE A 901 47.42 5.56 3.42
C PHE A 901 48.57 6.22 2.69
N ARG A 902 48.86 5.71 1.48
CA ARG A 902 49.97 6.15 0.61
C ARG A 902 51.30 6.23 1.36
N GLY A 903 51.58 5.24 2.20
CA GLY A 903 52.80 5.13 2.99
C GLY A 903 52.81 5.91 4.30
N THR A 904 51.72 6.60 4.67
CA THR A 904 51.59 7.30 5.97
C THR A 904 50.78 6.44 6.94
N TYR A 905 51.40 6.02 8.04
CA TYR A 905 50.70 5.33 9.13
C TYR A 905 49.79 6.30 9.87
N GLN A 906 48.54 5.89 10.07
CA GLN A 906 47.52 6.73 10.68
C GLN A 906 46.57 5.91 11.56
N LEU A 907 46.09 6.52 12.64
CA LEU A 907 45.02 5.99 13.46
C LEU A 907 43.70 6.58 12.98
N LYS A 908 42.67 5.74 12.81
CA LYS A 908 41.33 6.13 12.38
C LYS A 908 40.32 5.86 13.50
N PRO A 909 40.05 6.84 14.38
CA PRO A 909 38.98 6.72 15.37
C PRO A 909 37.62 6.57 14.68
N LEU A 910 36.71 5.82 15.30
CA LEU A 910 35.39 5.53 14.72
C LEU A 910 34.32 6.56 15.14
N SER A 911 34.56 7.26 16.25
CA SER A 911 33.65 8.23 16.85
C SER A 911 34.41 9.14 17.82
N LEU A 912 33.78 10.23 18.26
CA LEU A 912 34.36 11.16 19.23
C LEU A 912 34.63 10.50 20.60
N ASP A 913 33.81 9.51 20.97
CA ASP A 913 33.83 8.78 22.23
C ASP A 913 35.11 7.95 22.40
N HIS A 914 35.81 7.70 21.30
CA HIS A 914 37.12 7.06 21.32
C HIS A 914 38.26 8.03 21.69
N VAL A 915 37.95 9.27 22.09
CA VAL A 915 38.93 10.24 22.58
C VAL A 915 38.51 10.72 23.96
N VAL A 916 39.38 10.51 24.95
CA VAL A 916 39.15 10.94 26.34
C VAL A 916 40.35 11.73 26.84
N LEU A 917 40.14 12.71 27.74
CA LEU A 917 41.25 13.43 28.38
C LEU A 917 42.06 12.47 29.25
N SER A 918 43.38 12.43 29.03
CA SER A 918 44.27 11.57 29.78
C SER A 918 44.40 12.10 31.21
N GLY A 919 43.95 11.31 32.19
CA GLY A 919 44.01 11.65 33.62
C GLY A 919 42.84 12.46 34.20
N ALA A 920 41.68 12.54 33.53
CA ALA A 920 40.45 13.08 34.12
C ALA A 920 39.93 12.19 35.28
N GLU A 921 39.37 12.78 36.35
CA GLU A 921 38.64 12.00 37.38
C GLU A 921 37.37 11.40 36.77
N GLU A 922 36.98 10.19 37.18
CA GLU A 922 35.76 9.51 36.69
C GLU A 922 34.52 10.39 36.91
N ASP A 923 33.75 10.60 35.84
CA ASP A 923 32.43 11.21 35.94
C ASP A 923 31.48 10.27 36.70
N THR A 924 30.80 10.81 37.71
CA THR A 924 29.88 10.07 38.59
C THR A 924 28.47 10.66 38.62
N LEU A 925 28.20 11.69 37.80
CA LEU A 925 26.90 12.37 37.76
C LEU A 925 26.06 11.82 36.62
N ALA A 926 24.87 11.32 36.92
CA ALA A 926 23.94 10.88 35.88
C ALA A 926 23.38 12.07 35.06
N PRO A 927 23.04 11.87 33.78
CA PRO A 927 22.36 12.88 32.96
C PRO A 927 21.01 13.34 33.53
N VAL A 928 20.50 14.46 33.03
CA VAL A 928 19.16 14.97 33.33
C VAL A 928 18.35 15.09 32.04
N THR A 929 17.27 14.32 31.93
CA THR A 929 16.30 14.43 30.81
C THR A 929 15.07 15.26 31.18
N GLN A 930 14.64 16.13 30.27
CA GLN A 930 13.38 16.88 30.32
C GLN A 930 12.44 16.39 29.21
N ALA A 931 11.13 16.35 29.50
CA ALA A 931 10.10 15.99 28.54
C ALA A 931 9.13 17.16 28.30
N ASN A 932 8.76 17.39 27.04
CA ASN A 932 7.73 18.33 26.61
C ASN A 932 6.72 17.61 25.69
N ALA A 933 5.48 18.07 25.63
CA ALA A 933 4.44 17.53 24.75
C ALA A 933 3.77 18.67 23.97
N SER A 934 3.30 18.40 22.75
CA SER A 934 2.47 19.35 21.98
C SER A 934 1.11 19.61 22.63
N GLY A 935 0.60 18.62 23.36
CA GLY A 935 -0.65 18.67 24.13
C GLY A 935 -0.46 18.79 25.64
N ALA A 936 -1.57 18.65 26.37
CA ALA A 936 -1.61 18.62 27.81
C ALA A 936 -1.09 17.28 28.38
N ALA A 937 -0.18 17.36 29.35
CA ALA A 937 0.33 16.20 30.07
C ALA A 937 -0.21 16.14 31.49
N GLY A 938 -0.73 14.97 31.89
CA GLY A 938 -1.29 14.74 33.22
C GLY A 938 -2.16 13.48 33.26
N GLN A 939 -2.34 12.92 34.45
CA GLN A 939 -3.13 11.68 34.62
C GLN A 939 -4.62 11.85 34.29
N GLU A 940 -5.14 13.07 34.48
CA GLU A 940 -6.56 13.43 34.33
C GLU A 940 -6.78 14.48 33.23
N LEU A 941 -5.80 14.68 32.35
CA LEU A 941 -5.88 15.59 31.21
C LEU A 941 -5.95 14.77 29.92
N TYR A 942 -6.89 15.12 29.06
CA TYR A 942 -7.14 14.43 27.80
C TYR A 942 -6.95 15.42 26.65
N ASN A 943 -6.46 14.89 25.53
CA ASN A 943 -6.18 15.66 24.32
C ASN A 943 -7.14 15.18 23.22
N PRO A 944 -7.86 16.07 22.54
CA PRO A 944 -8.73 15.73 21.42
C PRO A 944 -7.99 15.59 20.08
N GLU A 945 -6.66 15.64 20.10
CA GLU A 945 -5.78 15.65 18.94
C GLU A 945 -4.53 14.83 19.26
N ASP A 946 -3.83 14.37 18.22
CA ASP A 946 -2.54 13.70 18.31
C ASP A 946 -1.52 14.47 19.17
N VAL A 947 -0.77 13.73 20.00
CA VAL A 947 0.25 14.32 20.88
C VAL A 947 1.63 13.86 20.45
N THR A 948 2.51 14.83 20.21
CA THR A 948 3.95 14.60 20.00
C THR A 948 4.72 14.89 21.27
N VAL A 949 5.54 13.94 21.73
CA VAL A 949 6.41 14.06 22.91
C VAL A 949 7.88 14.23 22.51
N TYR A 950 8.50 15.24 23.09
CA TYR A 950 9.89 15.62 22.89
C TYR A 950 10.70 15.36 24.16
N LEU A 951 11.83 14.67 24.03
CA LEU A 951 12.79 14.46 25.12
C LEU A 951 14.09 15.21 24.83
N SER A 952 14.65 15.85 25.84
CA SER A 952 15.93 16.54 25.75
C SER A 952 16.77 16.23 26.99
N ALA A 953 17.95 15.63 26.78
CA ALA A 953 18.86 15.23 27.83
C ALA A 953 20.14 16.07 27.82
N GLN A 954 20.66 16.36 29.01
CA GLN A 954 21.94 17.05 29.20
C GLN A 954 22.76 16.29 30.24
N ASP A 955 24.07 16.19 30.00
CA ASP A 955 25.03 15.70 30.98
C ASP A 955 25.85 16.88 31.52
N GLU A 956 25.73 17.13 32.82
CA GLU A 956 26.48 18.17 33.52
C GLU A 956 27.80 17.64 34.12
N GLY A 957 27.98 16.31 34.18
CA GLY A 957 29.19 15.63 34.68
C GLY A 957 30.37 15.74 33.71
N GLY A 958 30.09 15.86 32.42
CA GLY A 958 31.04 16.23 31.38
C GLY A 958 31.62 15.04 30.62
N SER A 959 31.23 13.81 30.94
CA SER A 959 31.54 12.64 30.10
C SER A 959 30.74 12.63 28.80
N GLY A 960 29.64 13.37 28.73
CA GLY A 960 28.74 13.47 27.58
C GLY A 960 27.67 12.40 27.58
N LEU A 961 26.58 12.66 26.85
CA LEU A 961 25.46 11.73 26.73
C LEU A 961 25.82 10.51 25.88
N GLU A 962 25.51 9.30 26.35
CA GLU A 962 25.61 8.05 25.60
C GLU A 962 24.29 7.75 24.88
N ARG A 963 23.18 7.67 25.62
CA ARG A 963 21.85 7.40 25.04
C ARG A 963 20.71 7.97 25.90
N THR A 964 19.61 8.32 25.24
CA THR A 964 18.30 8.53 25.86
C THR A 964 17.39 7.38 25.45
N GLU A 965 16.62 6.84 26.37
CA GLU A 965 15.68 5.76 26.10
C GLU A 965 14.32 6.03 26.77
N TYR A 966 13.26 5.49 26.18
CA TYR A 966 11.90 5.59 26.67
C TYR A 966 11.17 4.26 26.54
N ARG A 967 10.08 4.09 27.27
CA ARG A 967 9.13 3.00 27.06
C ARG A 967 7.72 3.50 27.29
N ILE A 968 6.79 2.89 26.58
CA ILE A 968 5.37 3.22 26.66
C ILE A 968 4.64 2.06 27.33
N ASN A 969 3.77 2.36 28.29
CA ASN A 969 2.88 1.40 28.96
C ASN A 969 3.61 0.19 29.56
N GLY A 970 4.82 0.40 30.07
CA GLY A 970 5.64 -0.64 30.70
C GLY A 970 6.28 -1.64 29.73
N GLY A 971 6.30 -1.33 28.43
CA GLY A 971 6.95 -2.14 27.39
C GLY A 971 8.49 -2.15 27.47
N GLU A 972 9.12 -2.56 26.36
CA GLU A 972 10.58 -2.56 26.25
C GLU A 972 11.14 -1.13 26.17
N TRP A 973 12.38 -0.94 26.65
CA TRP A 973 13.10 0.32 26.51
C TRP A 973 13.58 0.49 25.06
N LEU A 974 13.17 1.58 24.43
CA LEU A 974 13.49 1.98 23.07
C LEU A 974 14.42 3.19 23.10
N ALA A 975 15.39 3.24 22.19
CA ALA A 975 16.24 4.41 22.03
C ALA A 975 15.43 5.60 21.50
N TYR A 976 15.62 6.79 22.08
CA TYR A 976 14.99 8.02 21.63
C TYR A 976 15.82 8.66 20.51
N ALA A 977 15.37 8.48 19.26
CA ALA A 977 16.02 9.06 18.06
C ALA A 977 15.19 10.19 17.42
N SER A 978 13.88 10.19 17.62
CA SER A 978 12.92 11.16 17.07
C SER A 978 11.78 11.40 18.06
N PRO A 979 11.02 12.51 17.93
CA PRO A 979 9.82 12.74 18.74
C PRO A 979 8.85 11.56 18.69
N ILE A 980 8.20 11.29 19.82
CA ILE A 980 7.26 10.17 19.97
C ILE A 980 5.87 10.71 19.59
N LEU A 981 5.31 10.23 18.48
CA LEU A 981 3.95 10.56 18.07
C LEU A 981 2.97 9.54 18.66
N LEU A 982 1.93 10.03 19.32
CA LEU A 982 0.82 9.25 19.85
C LEU A 982 -0.45 9.64 19.08
N THR A 983 -1.06 8.66 18.43
CA THR A 983 -2.22 8.86 17.52
C THR A 983 -3.46 8.09 17.94
N GLU A 984 -3.32 7.09 18.80
CA GLU A 984 -4.45 6.25 19.21
C GLU A 984 -5.08 6.77 20.50
N ASP A 985 -6.38 6.56 20.64
CA ASP A 985 -7.08 6.86 21.88
C ASP A 985 -6.58 5.97 23.02
N GLY A 986 -6.47 6.57 24.21
CA GLY A 986 -6.15 5.85 25.42
C GLY A 986 -5.23 6.60 26.37
N LYS A 987 -4.81 5.87 27.41
CA LYS A 987 -3.92 6.39 28.46
C LYS A 987 -2.52 5.86 28.25
N TYR A 988 -1.58 6.78 28.10
CA TYR A 988 -0.16 6.50 27.91
C TYR A 988 0.65 6.84 29.15
N VAL A 989 1.43 5.86 29.59
CA VAL A 989 2.48 6.03 30.59
C VAL A 989 3.82 5.94 29.88
N ILE A 990 4.47 7.09 29.69
CA ILE A 990 5.78 7.18 29.05
C ILE A 990 6.82 7.29 30.14
N GLU A 991 7.66 6.28 30.28
CA GLU A 991 8.83 6.34 31.15
C GLU A 991 10.07 6.65 30.30
N TYR A 992 10.96 7.50 30.79
CA TYR A 992 12.17 7.91 30.07
C TYR A 992 13.37 8.05 31.01
N ARG A 993 14.57 7.76 30.49
CA ARG A 993 15.85 7.91 31.19
C ARG A 993 17.01 8.06 30.21
N SER A 994 18.14 8.53 30.71
CA SER A 994 19.38 8.70 29.96
C SER A 994 20.59 8.10 30.65
N TRP A 995 21.61 7.82 29.84
CA TRP A 995 22.93 7.33 30.25
C TRP A 995 24.00 8.27 29.69
N ASP A 996 25.03 8.54 30.49
CA ASP A 996 26.25 9.19 30.02
C ASP A 996 27.30 8.17 29.56
N ARG A 997 28.41 8.66 29.01
CA ARG A 997 29.50 7.82 28.50
C ARG A 997 30.41 7.27 29.59
N ALA A 998 30.28 7.75 30.82
CA ALA A 998 30.91 7.15 32.00
C ALA A 998 30.08 5.99 32.60
N GLY A 999 28.89 5.73 32.05
CA GLY A 999 28.00 4.65 32.47
C GLY A 999 27.08 5.03 33.64
N ASN A 1000 26.98 6.31 34.00
CA ASN A 1000 26.00 6.78 34.97
C ASN A 1000 24.61 6.88 34.32
N SER A 1001 23.58 6.46 35.05
CA SER A 1001 22.20 6.42 34.57
C SER A 1001 21.27 7.18 35.50
N GLU A 1002 20.35 7.96 34.92
CA GLU A 1002 19.33 8.64 35.71
C GLU A 1002 18.21 7.68 36.13
N THR A 1003 17.53 8.01 37.24
CA THR A 1003 16.30 7.29 37.60
C THR A 1003 15.20 7.62 36.60
N ALA A 1004 14.50 6.60 36.11
CA ALA A 1004 13.39 6.78 35.16
C ALA A 1004 12.35 7.78 35.68
N LYS A 1005 11.99 8.74 34.81
CA LYS A 1005 10.90 9.70 35.04
C LYS A 1005 9.67 9.25 34.27
N THR A 1006 8.50 9.71 34.68
CA THR A 1006 7.22 9.32 34.09
C THR A 1006 6.47 10.54 33.59
N LEU A 1007 5.94 10.45 32.37
CA LEU A 1007 5.02 11.39 31.74
C LEU A 1007 3.70 10.67 31.43
N TYR A 1008 2.58 11.31 31.73
CA TYR A 1008 1.25 10.81 31.42
C TYR A 1008 0.65 11.62 30.29
N ILE A 1009 0.25 10.96 29.22
CA ILE A 1009 -0.47 11.56 28.09
C ILE A 1009 -1.75 10.74 27.91
N ASN A 1010 -2.91 11.39 27.81
CA ASN A 1010 -4.14 10.71 27.42
C ASN A 1010 -4.70 11.36 26.15
N ILE A 1011 -5.19 10.54 25.23
CA ILE A 1011 -5.79 10.97 23.96
C ILE A 1011 -7.21 10.41 23.90
N ASP A 1012 -8.14 11.23 23.44
CA ASP A 1012 -9.53 10.85 23.21
C ASP A 1012 -10.12 11.71 22.08
N HIS A 1013 -10.30 11.10 20.92
CA HIS A 1013 -10.92 11.70 19.74
C HIS A 1013 -12.45 11.50 19.69
N GLY A 1014 -13.01 10.65 20.56
CA GLY A 1014 -14.40 10.25 20.54
C GLY A 1014 -15.31 11.23 21.28
N SER A 1015 -16.40 11.68 20.64
CA SER A 1015 -17.46 12.38 21.36
C SER A 1015 -18.35 11.39 22.14
N PRO A 1016 -19.00 11.80 23.25
CA PRO A 1016 -19.88 10.91 24.00
C PRO A 1016 -21.01 10.35 23.13
N VAL A 1017 -21.39 9.11 23.35
CA VAL A 1017 -22.54 8.47 22.70
C VAL A 1017 -23.78 8.59 23.60
N ILE A 1018 -24.91 8.95 23.00
CA ILE A 1018 -26.21 9.09 23.70
C ILE A 1018 -27.16 8.01 23.21
N HIS A 1019 -27.51 7.09 24.08
CA HIS A 1019 -28.49 6.05 23.83
C HIS A 1019 -29.83 6.40 24.45
N PHE A 1020 -30.89 6.39 23.64
CA PHE A 1020 -32.26 6.50 24.10
C PHE A 1020 -32.94 5.14 24.04
N SER A 1021 -33.62 4.76 25.12
CA SER A 1021 -34.45 3.55 25.14
C SER A 1021 -35.78 3.80 25.85
N GLY A 1022 -36.74 2.88 25.65
CA GLY A 1022 -38.04 2.95 26.30
C GLY A 1022 -39.22 3.35 25.42
N GLU A 1023 -40.38 3.58 26.03
CA GLU A 1023 -41.64 3.78 25.30
C GLU A 1023 -41.76 5.20 24.74
N ARG A 1024 -42.08 5.29 23.44
CA ARG A 1024 -42.33 6.57 22.75
C ARG A 1024 -43.74 7.12 22.99
N GLN A 1025 -44.60 6.36 23.66
CA GLN A 1025 -45.96 6.78 23.97
C GLN A 1025 -46.39 6.18 25.31
N PHE A 1026 -46.87 7.02 26.23
CA PHE A 1026 -47.31 6.59 27.57
C PHE A 1026 -48.43 7.47 28.13
N LEU A 1027 -49.09 7.01 29.18
CA LEU A 1027 -50.19 7.76 29.81
C LEU A 1027 -49.67 8.86 30.74
N GLN A 1028 -50.33 10.03 30.72
CA GLN A 1028 -50.01 11.20 31.55
C GLN A 1028 -50.04 10.95 33.07
N ILE A 1029 -50.65 9.85 33.49
CA ILE A 1029 -50.82 9.40 34.88
C ILE A 1029 -49.79 8.36 35.32
N GLU A 1030 -48.90 7.91 34.43
CA GLU A 1030 -47.85 6.96 34.79
C GLU A 1030 -46.85 7.57 35.78
N THR A 1031 -46.58 6.83 36.85
CA THR A 1031 -45.74 7.28 37.97
C THR A 1031 -44.25 7.17 37.71
N GLU A 1032 -43.86 6.43 36.68
CA GLU A 1032 -42.47 6.25 36.25
C GLU A 1032 -42.36 6.66 34.78
N LEU A 1033 -41.33 7.41 34.42
CA LEU A 1033 -41.06 7.78 33.03
C LEU A 1033 -40.49 6.55 32.30
N PRO A 1034 -41.14 6.01 31.27
CA PRO A 1034 -40.66 4.82 30.59
C PRO A 1034 -39.55 5.13 29.58
N ILE A 1035 -38.90 6.30 29.67
CA ILE A 1035 -37.78 6.72 28.81
C ILE A 1035 -36.49 6.63 29.64
N GLN A 1036 -35.50 5.93 29.10
CA GLN A 1036 -34.16 5.87 29.65
C GLN A 1036 -33.18 6.55 28.69
N VAL A 1037 -32.18 7.22 29.27
CA VAL A 1037 -31.09 7.86 28.54
C VAL A 1037 -29.78 7.43 29.18
N ASP A 1038 -28.98 6.71 28.41
CA ASP A 1038 -27.63 6.33 28.80
C ASP A 1038 -26.65 7.17 27.98
N VAL A 1039 -25.70 7.80 28.66
CA VAL A 1039 -24.64 8.59 28.02
C VAL A 1039 -23.32 7.95 28.40
N GLU A 1040 -22.57 7.53 27.40
CA GLU A 1040 -21.32 6.82 27.58
C GLU A 1040 -20.21 7.51 26.80
N ASP A 1041 -19.00 7.46 27.35
CA ASP A 1041 -17.79 7.79 26.63
C ASP A 1041 -16.72 6.77 27.02
N ALA A 1042 -16.00 6.23 26.04
CA ALA A 1042 -15.16 5.06 26.23
C ALA A 1042 -13.80 5.39 26.87
N VAL A 1043 -13.31 6.62 26.75
CA VAL A 1043 -11.90 6.95 27.01
C VAL A 1043 -11.74 8.04 28.07
N SER A 1044 -12.31 9.23 27.85
CA SER A 1044 -12.22 10.34 28.80
C SER A 1044 -13.38 10.42 29.78
N GLY A 1045 -14.47 9.70 29.48
CA GLY A 1045 -15.67 9.64 30.29
C GLY A 1045 -16.52 10.91 30.17
N VAL A 1046 -17.80 10.77 30.51
CA VAL A 1046 -18.76 11.89 30.43
C VAL A 1046 -18.48 12.90 31.55
N LYS A 1047 -18.18 14.15 31.16
CA LYS A 1047 -17.95 15.26 32.09
C LYS A 1047 -19.24 16.00 32.45
N ASN A 1048 -20.12 16.20 31.48
CA ASN A 1048 -21.37 16.94 31.67
C ASN A 1048 -22.48 16.42 30.75
N THR A 1049 -23.72 16.44 31.25
CA THR A 1049 -24.93 16.11 30.48
C THR A 1049 -26.00 17.15 30.74
N VAL A 1050 -26.59 17.69 29.67
CA VAL A 1050 -27.65 18.70 29.71
C VAL A 1050 -28.90 18.14 29.05
N TYR A 1051 -30.03 18.26 29.74
CA TYR A 1051 -31.34 17.82 29.25
C TYR A 1051 -32.21 19.03 28.93
N GLN A 1052 -32.89 19.03 27.79
CA GLN A 1052 -33.89 20.02 27.41
C GLN A 1052 -35.19 19.34 27.01
N LEU A 1053 -36.30 19.74 27.61
CA LEU A 1053 -37.64 19.25 27.30
C LEU A 1053 -38.46 20.38 26.69
N ASP A 1054 -38.92 20.19 25.44
CA ASP A 1054 -39.62 21.19 24.64
C ASP A 1054 -38.90 22.55 24.59
N GLY A 1055 -37.56 22.50 24.52
CA GLY A 1055 -36.68 23.68 24.51
C GLY A 1055 -36.44 24.32 25.89
N ARG A 1056 -36.99 23.76 26.98
CA ARG A 1056 -36.70 24.17 28.36
C ARG A 1056 -35.66 23.23 28.99
N GLN A 1057 -34.56 23.77 29.49
CA GLN A 1057 -33.60 22.99 30.26
C GLN A 1057 -34.23 22.40 31.55
N ILE A 1058 -33.96 21.12 31.81
CA ILE A 1058 -34.36 20.39 33.03
C ILE A 1058 -33.12 19.85 33.73
N ALA A 1059 -33.14 19.76 35.06
CA ALA A 1059 -32.00 19.29 35.84
C ALA A 1059 -31.79 17.78 35.73
N SER A 1060 -32.87 17.02 35.52
CA SER A 1060 -32.83 15.58 35.23
C SER A 1060 -34.18 15.10 34.68
N LEU A 1061 -34.20 13.88 34.13
CA LEU A 1061 -35.43 13.23 33.67
C LEU A 1061 -36.48 13.04 34.77
N HIS A 1062 -36.09 13.04 36.05
CA HIS A 1062 -37.03 12.97 37.19
C HIS A 1062 -37.94 14.20 37.32
N GLU A 1063 -37.66 15.30 36.60
CA GLU A 1063 -38.61 16.42 36.50
C GLU A 1063 -39.85 16.08 35.67
N ILE A 1064 -39.81 15.00 34.87
CA ILE A 1064 -40.94 14.52 34.07
C ILE A 1064 -41.76 13.56 34.93
N THR A 1065 -42.65 14.12 35.74
CA THR A 1065 -43.56 13.37 36.63
C THR A 1065 -44.99 13.34 36.07
N PRO A 1066 -45.90 12.50 36.62
CA PRO A 1066 -47.32 12.66 36.36
C PRO A 1066 -47.77 14.11 36.48
N LEU A 1067 -48.67 14.54 35.59
CA LEU A 1067 -49.24 15.90 35.54
C LEU A 1067 -48.25 17.03 35.19
N SER A 1068 -46.97 16.73 34.91
CA SER A 1068 -45.98 17.75 34.51
C SER A 1068 -46.07 18.12 33.03
N LEU A 1069 -46.58 17.22 32.19
CA LEU A 1069 -46.77 17.37 30.75
C LEU A 1069 -48.24 17.26 30.37
N ALA A 1070 -48.67 18.02 29.37
CA ALA A 1070 -50.01 17.89 28.79
C ALA A 1070 -50.05 16.72 27.79
N ALA A 1071 -51.22 16.17 27.47
CA ALA A 1071 -51.28 15.19 26.38
C ALA A 1071 -50.90 15.84 25.02
N GLY A 1072 -50.00 15.19 24.28
CA GLY A 1072 -49.42 15.73 23.05
C GLY A 1072 -48.03 15.18 22.73
N LYS A 1073 -47.43 15.67 21.64
CA LYS A 1073 -46.04 15.38 21.26
C LYS A 1073 -45.09 16.23 22.09
N HIS A 1074 -44.02 15.63 22.56
CA HIS A 1074 -42.94 16.24 23.34
C HIS A 1074 -41.59 15.86 22.75
N LYS A 1075 -40.62 16.75 22.95
CA LYS A 1075 -39.25 16.60 22.46
C LYS A 1075 -38.26 16.69 23.62
N LEU A 1076 -37.49 15.63 23.82
CA LEU A 1076 -36.33 15.62 24.72
C LEU A 1076 -35.06 15.78 23.88
N VAL A 1077 -34.23 16.77 24.17
CA VAL A 1077 -32.87 16.92 23.62
C VAL A 1077 -31.88 16.71 24.75
N VAL A 1078 -30.86 15.89 24.50
CA VAL A 1078 -29.78 15.61 25.44
C VAL A 1078 -28.48 16.02 24.78
N SER A 1079 -27.66 16.79 25.47
CA SER A 1079 -26.33 17.18 25.02
C SER A 1079 -25.31 16.72 26.05
N ALA A 1080 -24.23 16.09 25.59
CA ALA A 1080 -23.17 15.57 26.43
C ALA A 1080 -21.83 16.22 26.08
N THR A 1081 -20.92 16.25 27.04
CA THR A 1081 -19.54 16.70 26.86
C THR A 1081 -18.65 15.81 27.70
N ASP A 1082 -17.54 15.34 27.14
CA ASP A 1082 -16.56 14.50 27.83
C ASP A 1082 -15.45 15.30 28.53
N ALA A 1083 -14.43 14.61 29.04
CA ALA A 1083 -13.29 15.23 29.70
C ALA A 1083 -12.23 15.79 28.73
N ALA A 1084 -12.19 15.34 27.47
CA ALA A 1084 -11.40 15.92 26.38
C ALA A 1084 -11.99 17.24 25.85
N GLY A 1085 -13.27 17.49 26.13
CA GLY A 1085 -14.02 18.66 25.66
C GLY A 1085 -14.78 18.44 24.35
N LEU A 1086 -14.95 17.20 23.90
CA LEU A 1086 -15.78 16.91 22.73
C LEU A 1086 -17.26 16.84 23.12
N HIS A 1087 -18.13 17.02 22.14
CA HIS A 1087 -19.54 17.30 22.37
C HIS A 1087 -20.43 16.46 21.47
N SER A 1088 -21.54 15.96 22.01
CA SER A 1088 -22.61 15.32 21.23
C SER A 1088 -23.98 15.80 21.64
N ALA A 1089 -24.96 15.67 20.75
CA ALA A 1089 -26.35 15.96 21.05
C ALA A 1089 -27.28 14.97 20.35
N GLY A 1090 -28.29 14.49 21.08
CA GLY A 1090 -29.29 13.56 20.59
C GLY A 1090 -30.70 14.04 20.92
N GLN A 1091 -31.69 13.60 20.14
CA GLN A 1091 -33.10 13.96 20.31
C GLN A 1091 -33.96 12.71 20.44
N PHE A 1092 -34.94 12.74 21.35
CA PHE A 1092 -35.96 11.73 21.52
C PHE A 1092 -37.36 12.35 21.56
N ASP A 1093 -38.13 12.07 20.52
CA ASP A 1093 -39.52 12.49 20.42
C ASP A 1093 -40.44 11.41 20.99
N PHE A 1094 -41.35 11.82 21.87
CA PHE A 1094 -42.35 10.96 22.51
C PHE A 1094 -43.71 11.64 22.60
N THR A 1095 -44.76 10.86 22.88
CA THR A 1095 -46.14 11.34 22.97
C THR A 1095 -46.73 10.99 24.33
N VAL A 1096 -47.15 12.01 25.09
CA VAL A 1096 -47.93 11.83 26.31
C VAL A 1096 -49.40 11.72 25.91
N THR A 1097 -50.09 10.71 26.43
CA THR A 1097 -51.49 10.43 26.07
C THR A 1097 -52.41 10.43 27.28
N ILE A 1098 -53.69 10.65 27.03
CA ILE A 1098 -54.76 10.54 28.01
C ILE A 1098 -56.03 10.15 27.27
N ASP A 1099 -56.84 9.31 27.88
CA ASP A 1099 -58.10 8.84 27.31
C ASP A 1099 -59.25 8.96 28.30
N ILE A 1100 -60.46 8.65 27.85
CA ILE A 1100 -61.65 8.74 28.68
C ILE A 1100 -61.64 7.72 29.83
N ALA A 1101 -60.99 6.57 29.65
CA ALA A 1101 -60.96 5.52 30.65
C ALA A 1101 -60.12 5.93 31.87
N HIS A 1102 -59.07 6.73 31.68
CA HIS A 1102 -58.13 7.13 32.73
C HIS A 1102 -58.29 8.59 33.23
N LEU A 1103 -59.37 9.29 32.83
CA LEU A 1103 -59.62 10.67 33.26
C LEU A 1103 -59.91 10.80 34.77
N ASP A 1104 -60.49 9.79 35.39
CA ASP A 1104 -60.73 9.71 36.83
C ASP A 1104 -59.42 9.53 37.59
N GLU A 1105 -58.51 8.70 37.10
CA GLU A 1105 -57.16 8.55 37.64
C GLU A 1105 -56.37 9.88 37.59
N LEU A 1106 -56.56 10.68 36.53
CA LEU A 1106 -56.01 12.03 36.43
C LEU A 1106 -56.57 12.98 37.52
N VAL A 1107 -57.87 12.89 37.81
CA VAL A 1107 -58.51 13.70 38.86
C VAL A 1107 -58.06 13.25 40.24
N ASP A 1108 -57.96 11.94 40.48
CA ASP A 1108 -57.46 11.37 41.72
C ASP A 1108 -56.02 11.79 41.99
N ALA A 1109 -55.15 11.73 40.97
CA ALA A 1109 -53.78 12.24 41.03
C ALA A 1109 -53.74 13.74 41.34
N GLY A 1110 -54.63 14.53 40.71
CA GLY A 1110 -54.79 15.94 40.99
C GLY A 1110 -55.29 16.27 42.40
N GLU A 1111 -56.19 15.46 42.98
CA GLU A 1111 -56.62 15.58 44.38
C GLU A 1111 -55.47 15.26 45.32
N ALA A 1112 -54.77 14.15 45.09
CA ALA A 1112 -53.63 13.70 45.90
C ALA A 1112 -52.49 14.75 45.92
N ALA A 1113 -52.22 15.38 44.78
CA ALA A 1113 -51.27 16.49 44.66
C ALA A 1113 -51.77 17.83 45.23
N GLY A 1114 -53.02 17.89 45.72
CA GLY A 1114 -53.64 19.09 46.27
C GLY A 1114 -54.06 20.11 45.21
N TYR A 1115 -54.03 19.76 43.92
CA TYR A 1115 -54.49 20.61 42.82
C TYR A 1115 -56.01 20.66 42.72
N VAL A 1116 -56.72 19.66 43.23
CA VAL A 1116 -58.19 19.61 43.28
C VAL A 1116 -58.66 19.45 44.72
N LYS A 1117 -59.61 20.28 45.15
CA LYS A 1117 -60.26 20.09 46.47
C LYS A 1117 -61.14 18.83 46.43
N LYS A 1118 -61.07 18.00 47.47
CA LYS A 1118 -61.85 16.76 47.63
C LYS A 1118 -63.32 16.82 47.18
N GLY A 1119 -64.08 17.84 47.61
CA GLY A 1119 -65.49 17.97 47.20
C GLY A 1119 -65.71 18.29 45.72
N ILE A 1120 -64.70 18.86 45.06
CA ILE A 1120 -64.69 19.15 43.62
C ILE A 1120 -64.25 17.92 42.83
N ALA A 1121 -63.23 17.18 43.29
CA ALA A 1121 -62.79 15.91 42.72
C ALA A 1121 -63.96 14.92 42.63
N GLN A 1122 -64.66 14.67 43.74
CA GLN A 1122 -65.89 13.85 43.78
C GLN A 1122 -66.95 14.27 42.75
N SER A 1123 -67.07 15.58 42.48
CA SER A 1123 -68.00 16.11 41.48
C SER A 1123 -67.51 15.92 40.04
N LEU A 1124 -66.19 15.94 39.81
CA LEU A 1124 -65.55 15.65 38.52
C LEU A 1124 -65.62 14.15 38.24
N ASP A 1125 -65.30 13.28 39.19
CA ASP A 1125 -65.36 11.82 39.03
C ASP A 1125 -66.76 11.34 38.73
N ALA A 1126 -67.78 11.88 39.39
CA ALA A 1126 -69.17 11.57 39.07
C ALA A 1126 -69.53 11.92 37.61
N LYS A 1127 -68.94 12.99 37.06
CA LYS A 1127 -69.13 13.41 35.65
C LYS A 1127 -68.31 12.54 34.70
N ILE A 1128 -67.08 12.19 35.06
CA ILE A 1128 -66.20 11.29 34.30
C ILE A 1128 -66.79 9.87 34.26
N SER A 1129 -67.22 9.31 35.38
CA SER A 1129 -68.00 8.06 35.47
C SER A 1129 -69.24 8.06 34.55
N SER A 1130 -69.90 9.20 34.43
CA SER A 1130 -71.02 9.38 33.49
C SER A 1130 -70.55 9.44 32.04
N LEU A 1131 -69.38 10.04 31.76
CA LEU A 1131 -68.74 10.12 30.45
C LEU A 1131 -68.25 8.74 29.97
N GLN A 1132 -67.55 7.97 30.81
CA GLN A 1132 -67.10 6.60 30.53
C GLN A 1132 -68.27 5.66 30.16
N LYS A 1133 -69.48 5.91 30.69
CA LYS A 1133 -70.71 5.14 30.40
C LYS A 1133 -71.45 5.58 29.12
N ALA A 1134 -70.97 6.60 28.40
CA ALA A 1134 -71.64 7.10 27.19
C ALA A 1134 -71.58 6.06 26.06
N LYS A 1135 -72.71 5.81 25.39
CA LYS A 1135 -72.80 4.76 24.35
C LYS A 1135 -72.74 5.31 22.92
N THR A 1136 -72.85 6.62 22.76
CA THR A 1136 -72.84 7.30 21.46
C THR A 1136 -71.90 8.50 21.48
N ASP A 1137 -71.32 8.85 20.33
CA ASP A 1137 -70.43 10.02 20.22
C ASP A 1137 -71.14 11.34 20.54
N ARG A 1138 -72.44 11.42 20.26
CA ARG A 1138 -73.27 12.57 20.62
C ARG A 1138 -73.41 12.73 22.14
N GLU A 1139 -73.59 11.62 22.86
CA GLU A 1139 -73.60 11.62 24.33
C GLU A 1139 -72.22 11.96 24.89
N ARG A 1140 -71.15 11.38 24.32
CA ARG A 1140 -69.76 11.63 24.70
C ARG A 1140 -69.39 13.11 24.57
N LYS A 1141 -69.64 13.74 23.41
CA LYS A 1141 -69.40 15.17 23.17
C LYS A 1141 -70.18 16.08 24.13
N ARG A 1142 -71.44 15.76 24.43
CA ARG A 1142 -72.23 16.51 25.43
C ARG A 1142 -71.63 16.42 26.83
N LYS A 1143 -71.22 15.24 27.25
CA LYS A 1143 -70.66 14.99 28.59
C LYS A 1143 -69.27 15.61 28.74
N ILE A 1144 -68.43 15.56 27.69
CA ILE A 1144 -67.14 16.30 27.66
C ILE A 1144 -67.39 17.80 27.81
N ASN A 1145 -68.37 18.39 27.12
CA ASN A 1145 -68.68 19.82 27.27
C ASN A 1145 -69.13 20.19 28.69
N VAL A 1146 -69.92 19.33 29.36
CA VAL A 1146 -70.30 19.53 30.77
C VAL A 1146 -69.08 19.46 31.69
N LEU A 1147 -68.15 18.54 31.44
CA LEU A 1147 -66.91 18.43 32.18
C LEU A 1147 -66.03 19.68 31.97
N LYS A 1148 -65.84 20.14 30.73
CA LYS A 1148 -65.12 21.39 30.39
C LYS A 1148 -65.73 22.62 31.09
N GLN A 1149 -67.05 22.76 31.12
CA GLN A 1149 -67.71 23.86 31.83
C GLN A 1149 -67.46 23.82 33.34
N THR A 1150 -67.46 22.61 33.92
CA THR A 1150 -67.20 22.42 35.35
C THR A 1150 -65.75 22.77 35.69
N ILE A 1151 -64.78 22.32 34.89
CA ILE A 1151 -63.36 22.64 35.07
C ILE A 1151 -63.13 24.14 34.94
N ASN A 1152 -63.68 24.79 33.90
CA ASN A 1152 -63.60 26.25 33.73
C ASN A 1152 -64.19 27.03 34.91
N ALA A 1153 -65.35 26.61 35.44
CA ALA A 1153 -66.00 27.30 36.55
C ALA A 1153 -65.23 27.19 37.88
N GLN A 1154 -64.46 26.10 38.05
CA GLN A 1154 -63.72 25.80 39.27
C GLN A 1154 -62.22 26.13 39.19
N GLY A 1155 -61.68 26.40 38.00
CA GLY A 1155 -60.30 26.85 37.80
C GLY A 1155 -60.00 28.13 38.59
N GLY A 1156 -58.94 28.10 39.40
CA GLY A 1156 -58.54 29.16 40.32
C GLY A 1156 -59.38 29.26 41.61
N LYS A 1157 -60.37 28.37 41.83
CA LYS A 1157 -61.21 28.35 43.05
C LYS A 1157 -61.11 27.03 43.80
N GLY A 1158 -61.54 25.96 43.12
CA GLY A 1158 -61.59 24.59 43.61
C GLY A 1158 -60.61 23.65 42.89
N ILE A 1159 -60.09 24.09 41.75
CA ILE A 1159 -59.05 23.46 40.96
C ILE A 1159 -57.93 24.49 40.76
N ASN A 1160 -56.67 24.10 40.90
CA ASN A 1160 -55.51 24.92 40.58
C ASN A 1160 -55.60 25.41 39.12
N SER A 1161 -55.25 26.67 38.86
CA SER A 1161 -55.40 27.27 37.51
C SER A 1161 -54.56 26.57 36.44
N SER A 1162 -53.35 26.12 36.76
CA SER A 1162 -52.47 25.39 35.84
C SER A 1162 -53.01 23.99 35.56
N PHE A 1163 -53.48 23.31 36.60
CA PHE A 1163 -54.08 21.98 36.46
C PHE A 1163 -55.41 22.01 35.69
N ALA A 1164 -56.24 23.03 35.91
CA ALA A 1164 -57.47 23.22 35.13
C ALA A 1164 -57.17 23.43 33.63
N LYS A 1165 -56.08 24.12 33.28
CA LYS A 1165 -55.66 24.29 31.87
C LYS A 1165 -55.19 22.96 31.27
N LEU A 1166 -54.39 22.19 32.00
CA LEU A 1166 -53.94 20.86 31.60
C LEU A 1166 -55.14 19.95 31.30
N MET A 1167 -56.07 19.79 32.25
CA MET A 1167 -57.28 18.99 32.04
C MET A 1167 -58.14 19.46 30.86
N LEU A 1168 -58.21 20.76 30.58
CA LEU A 1168 -58.95 21.28 29.42
C LEU A 1168 -58.25 20.91 28.11
N GLY A 1169 -56.92 21.00 28.07
CA GLY A 1169 -56.09 20.54 26.94
C GLY A 1169 -56.24 19.05 26.69
N ASP A 1170 -56.26 18.24 27.75
CA ASP A 1170 -56.47 16.79 27.68
C ASP A 1170 -57.84 16.44 27.10
N LEU A 1171 -58.90 17.17 27.50
CA LEU A 1171 -60.23 17.02 26.92
C LEU A 1171 -60.33 17.54 25.48
N GLU A 1172 -59.41 18.38 25.01
CA GLU A 1172 -59.28 18.76 23.60
C GLU A 1172 -58.54 17.70 22.79
N TYR A 1173 -57.45 17.16 23.35
CA TYR A 1173 -56.71 16.03 22.80
C TYR A 1173 -57.63 14.82 22.57
N ILE A 1174 -58.39 14.40 23.59
CA ILE A 1174 -59.36 13.29 23.52
C ILE A 1174 -60.41 13.53 22.43
N VAL A 1175 -60.87 14.78 22.24
CA VAL A 1175 -61.87 15.10 21.22
C VAL A 1175 -61.26 15.06 19.81
N LYS A 1176 -59.99 15.47 19.65
CA LYS A 1176 -59.27 15.41 18.38
C LYS A 1176 -58.95 13.98 17.95
N GLN A 1177 -58.65 13.09 18.90
CA GLN A 1177 -58.39 11.67 18.60
C GLN A 1177 -59.66 10.87 18.21
N ALA A 1178 -60.84 11.36 18.60
CA ALA A 1178 -62.12 10.67 18.38
C ALA A 1178 -62.91 11.19 17.17
N GLY A 1179 -62.31 12.05 16.33
CA GLY A 1179 -62.89 12.59 15.10
C GLY A 1179 -61.97 12.29 13.93
#